data_AF-A0A2U1NAP6-F1
#
_entry.id   AF-A0A2U1NAP6-F1
#
_cell.length_a   1.000
_cell.length_b   1.000
_cell.length_c   1.000
_cell.angle_alpha   90.00
_cell.angle_beta   90.00
_cell.angle_gamma   90.00
#
_symmetry.space_group_name_H-M   'P 1'
#
loop_
_entity.id
_entity.type
_entity.pdbx_description
1 polymer ?
#
loop_
_entity_poly.entity_id
_entity_poly.type
_entity_poly.pdbx_seq_one_letter_code
_entity_poly.pdbx_strand_id
1 'polypeptide(L)'
;MDYMNLDDKSIGMFWAVSYTMAQPACEMVMTWLTCDGYTELPETNSQANGTVTVRREVNPVPISLLSGFSINLCLQLAIQLEDKMFSGMHEPNIAMVETYTRLLLLQPHSLFRSLLSHLHQRNPGTFNKPGATLLVLEVLNYRLFSLYRYQGKSKTLMYDITKILSTRKGKRGEHRVFRLAENLCLNIIMSLRELFFIRKEGKGPSEFTETLNRVTVMTLAIAIKTRGISDAEHLLYLQTMLEQILATSHHTWSNNTLSYFPAVLRDALIGRIDKRGLAIQAWQQAEATVIHQCTQLLTPPDDPTYVMTYISRSFPQHRQYLCAGAWVLMRGHPENINTGNLGRVLKEFSPEEVTGNVYTMVDVLLHNIQLELQHGRSLQDVISNSCENLANFIWIHELLPPDILLLALIDRDDDPHALRIVVNLMERQELQQRIKLYVSRGNPEHWLQNGVCKRIDLQKALGNHLSWKERYPTYFDDIAARILPIIPLIIYRLIENDAIDPADRVLQLYSSFLHYYPLNFTFVRDLLAYFYGHLPGKLIFRILNVLDIKKIRFSESFPQHVNSTNAIRPPLEYFASLLINLVNNVIPPLPNLNRNPTTNQSGSTNAFESQKAFYQIQDPGTTTQLILETAVIEILSLPVTAAQIVSSFVQIIVIQPTFIQSNHSSHILSSGPSSASTDSLGGCGSNPATTRFNFSKFVSGTGYSYLQMSCVMIQACGLLLAQLPVEFHIQLYAEASRVIKDNKLNSALGLALLDPTWAAQENTSTTLGNMVALLHVFFSNLPIEWLDKAHLLLNQLRPVSSVTVLRIAFRIIGPVLLRLANAHSLFVKTLELLLSMMMDVFGKNTQPSTPVEASDITDLIDFLHHVVHYEGQGGPVQPNSKIKADVLALCGRAIENMCSDVQHLLSHLKTDTSCSIYAATQPQISQNTS
;
A
#
# COMPACT_ATOMS: atom_id res chain seq x y z
N MET A 1 11.87 -36.99 22.84
CA MET A 1 10.75 -37.40 21.96
C MET A 1 11.09 -36.94 20.57
N ASP A 2 10.81 -37.76 19.55
CA ASP A 2 10.94 -37.34 18.16
C ASP A 2 9.66 -36.60 17.74
N TYR A 3 9.69 -35.27 17.82
CA TYR A 3 8.53 -34.42 17.52
C TYR A 3 8.09 -34.48 16.05
N MET A 4 8.91 -35.05 15.16
CA MET A 4 8.58 -35.19 13.75
C MET A 4 7.66 -36.38 13.46
N ASN A 5 7.66 -37.37 14.35
CA ASN A 5 7.01 -38.67 14.14
C ASN A 5 5.99 -39.03 15.23
N LEU A 6 5.47 -38.02 15.94
CA LEU A 6 4.40 -38.24 16.93
C LEU A 6 3.08 -38.56 16.22
N ASP A 7 2.36 -39.56 16.71
CA ASP A 7 0.98 -39.84 16.31
C ASP A 7 0.00 -38.85 16.97
N ASP A 8 -1.23 -38.76 16.42
CA ASP A 8 -2.25 -37.82 16.90
C ASP A 8 -2.55 -37.97 18.40
N LYS A 9 -2.47 -39.21 18.91
CA LYS A 9 -2.66 -39.49 20.33
C LYS A 9 -1.55 -38.90 21.18
N SER A 10 -0.29 -39.05 20.78
CA SER A 10 0.85 -38.45 21.49
C SER A 10 0.86 -36.93 21.42
N ILE A 11 0.45 -36.35 20.27
CA ILE A 11 0.26 -34.91 20.14
C ILE A 11 -0.80 -34.41 21.13
N GLY A 12 -1.97 -35.06 21.18
CA GLY A 12 -3.04 -34.71 22.12
C GLY A 12 -2.64 -34.84 23.59
N MET A 13 -1.87 -35.88 23.94
CA MET A 13 -1.32 -36.03 25.30
C MET A 13 -0.33 -34.91 25.63
N PHE A 14 0.56 -34.55 24.70
CA PHE A 14 1.50 -33.45 24.91
C PHE A 14 0.78 -32.11 25.11
N TRP A 15 -0.32 -31.88 24.37
CA TRP A 15 -1.17 -30.71 24.61
C TRP A 15 -1.73 -30.72 26.03
N ALA A 16 -2.30 -31.82 26.52
CA ALA A 16 -2.79 -31.90 27.90
C ALA A 16 -1.68 -31.60 28.93
N VAL A 17 -0.47 -32.09 28.71
CA VAL A 17 0.71 -31.76 29.53
C VAL A 17 1.03 -30.26 29.45
N SER A 18 0.93 -29.62 28.27
CA SER A 18 1.16 -28.18 28.14
C SER A 18 0.20 -27.33 28.98
N TYR A 19 -1.03 -27.80 29.23
CA TYR A 19 -2.03 -27.10 30.05
C TYR A 19 -1.86 -27.36 31.55
N THR A 20 -1.35 -28.53 31.93
CA THR A 20 -1.26 -28.98 33.34
C THR A 20 0.13 -28.80 33.94
N MET A 21 1.19 -28.94 33.13
CA MET A 21 2.59 -28.94 33.53
C MET A 21 3.46 -28.18 32.50
N ALA A 22 3.24 -26.87 32.39
CA ALA A 22 3.91 -26.03 31.38
C ALA A 22 5.45 -26.04 31.49
N GLN A 23 6.02 -25.95 32.69
CA GLN A 23 7.48 -25.89 32.86
C GLN A 23 8.19 -27.18 32.37
N PRO A 24 7.80 -28.40 32.77
CA PRO A 24 8.35 -29.63 32.20
C PRO A 24 8.17 -29.75 30.69
N ALA A 25 7.01 -29.33 30.16
CA ALA A 25 6.78 -29.31 28.72
C ALA A 25 7.75 -28.37 27.99
N CYS A 26 8.00 -27.19 28.55
CA CYS A 26 8.95 -26.22 28.03
C CYS A 26 10.38 -26.80 28.01
N GLU A 27 10.81 -27.43 29.09
CA GLU A 27 12.13 -28.05 29.19
C GLU A 27 12.33 -29.18 28.19
N MET A 28 11.30 -29.99 27.93
CA MET A 28 11.35 -31.03 26.89
C MET A 28 11.59 -30.44 25.49
N VAL A 29 10.88 -29.35 25.15
CA VAL A 29 11.06 -28.66 23.87
C VAL A 29 12.45 -28.03 23.77
N MET A 30 12.91 -27.37 24.83
CA MET A 30 14.25 -26.77 24.85
C MET A 30 15.37 -27.82 24.76
N THR A 31 15.17 -28.99 25.38
CA THR A 31 16.11 -30.12 25.29
C THR A 31 16.21 -30.61 23.85
N TRP A 32 15.08 -30.76 23.13
CA TRP A 32 15.08 -31.10 21.71
C TRP A 32 15.87 -30.10 20.87
N LEU A 33 15.67 -28.81 21.11
CA LEU A 33 16.36 -27.76 20.35
C LEU A 33 17.87 -27.67 20.65
N THR A 34 18.36 -28.36 21.69
CA THR A 34 19.74 -28.26 22.16
C THR A 34 20.49 -29.60 22.23
N CYS A 35 19.84 -30.71 21.89
CA CYS A 35 20.35 -32.07 22.13
C CYS A 35 21.62 -32.42 21.36
N ASP A 36 21.81 -31.86 20.16
CA ASP A 36 22.91 -32.25 19.26
C ASP A 36 24.26 -31.57 19.58
N GLY A 37 24.30 -30.74 20.63
CA GLY A 37 25.53 -30.09 21.08
C GLY A 37 25.97 -28.93 20.18
N TYR A 38 27.28 -28.74 20.07
CA TYR A 38 27.90 -27.58 19.43
C TYR A 38 28.84 -28.00 18.29
N THR A 39 29.07 -27.06 17.38
CA THR A 39 30.02 -27.13 16.26
C THR A 39 30.74 -25.81 16.13
N GLU A 40 32.03 -25.86 15.88
CA GLU A 40 32.80 -24.67 15.51
C GLU A 40 32.62 -24.42 14.01
N LEU A 41 32.32 -23.18 13.64
CA LEU A 41 32.36 -22.79 12.23
C LEU A 41 33.82 -22.62 11.80
N PRO A 42 34.19 -23.11 10.61
CA PRO A 42 35.53 -22.91 10.07
C PRO A 42 35.84 -21.42 9.96
N GLU A 43 37.10 -21.03 10.16
CA GLU A 43 37.57 -19.67 9.90
C GLU A 43 37.36 -19.36 8.41
N THR A 44 36.29 -18.63 8.09
CA THR A 44 35.93 -18.28 6.71
C THR A 44 36.88 -17.25 6.11
N ASN A 45 37.67 -16.54 6.93
CA ASN A 45 38.67 -15.56 6.49
C ASN A 45 39.90 -15.56 7.42
N SER A 46 41.10 -15.64 6.85
CA SER A 46 42.40 -15.67 7.54
C SER A 46 42.72 -14.43 8.41
N GLN A 47 41.84 -13.42 8.44
CA GLN A 47 41.99 -12.17 9.19
C GLN A 47 40.95 -11.99 10.31
N ALA A 48 39.92 -12.84 10.38
CA ALA A 48 38.91 -12.79 11.44
C ALA A 48 39.40 -13.61 12.65
N ASN A 49 40.05 -12.96 13.61
CA ASN A 49 40.54 -13.67 14.81
C ASN A 49 39.36 -14.24 15.64
N GLY A 50 39.32 -15.57 15.78
CA GLY A 50 38.51 -16.31 16.76
C GLY A 50 37.43 -17.21 16.16
N THR A 51 37.35 -18.44 16.68
CA THR A 51 36.32 -19.42 16.31
C THR A 51 34.95 -19.04 16.91
N VAL A 52 33.90 -19.11 16.08
CA VAL A 52 32.51 -18.94 16.55
C VAL A 52 31.91 -20.33 16.76
N THR A 53 31.55 -20.63 18.01
CA THR A 53 30.81 -21.84 18.38
C THR A 53 29.33 -21.65 18.13
N VAL A 54 28.73 -22.53 17.34
CA VAL A 54 27.31 -22.53 17.00
C VAL A 54 26.67 -23.84 17.47
N ARG A 55 25.39 -23.82 17.82
CA ARG A 55 24.64 -25.05 18.08
C ARG A 55 24.45 -25.85 16.80
N ARG A 56 24.48 -27.19 16.89
CA ARG A 56 24.18 -28.05 15.74
C ARG A 56 22.74 -27.84 15.27
N GLU A 57 22.56 -27.91 13.95
CA GLU A 57 21.26 -27.75 13.30
C GLU A 57 20.38 -28.99 13.56
N VAL A 58 19.14 -28.74 13.97
CA VAL A 58 18.11 -29.77 14.25
C VAL A 58 16.83 -29.44 13.49
N ASN A 59 15.77 -30.24 13.66
CA ASN A 59 14.46 -29.90 13.10
C ASN A 59 13.73 -28.87 13.99
N PRO A 60 13.13 -27.82 13.40
CA PRO A 60 12.25 -26.91 14.14
C PRO A 60 10.99 -27.63 14.62
N VAL A 61 10.36 -27.12 15.68
CA VAL A 61 9.12 -27.72 16.20
C VAL A 61 7.98 -27.50 15.19
N PRO A 62 7.24 -28.55 14.77
CA PRO A 62 6.18 -28.44 13.77
C PRO A 62 5.02 -27.55 14.22
N ILE A 63 4.42 -26.80 13.28
CA ILE A 63 3.21 -25.99 13.55
C ILE A 63 2.05 -26.85 14.08
N SER A 64 1.90 -28.08 13.57
CA SER A 64 0.86 -29.00 14.01
C SER A 64 0.93 -29.32 15.50
N LEU A 65 2.13 -29.33 16.09
CA LEU A 65 2.31 -29.53 17.52
C LEU A 65 2.15 -28.22 18.29
N LEU A 66 2.77 -27.14 17.81
CA LEU A 66 2.75 -25.82 18.46
C LEU A 66 1.34 -25.22 18.57
N SER A 67 0.45 -25.52 17.62
CA SER A 67 -0.90 -24.97 17.55
C SER A 67 -1.78 -25.32 18.75
N GLY A 68 -1.53 -26.44 19.43
CA GLY A 68 -2.28 -26.87 20.61
C GLY A 68 -1.59 -26.57 21.95
N PHE A 69 -0.45 -25.88 21.95
CA PHE A 69 0.20 -25.47 23.20
C PHE A 69 -0.65 -24.45 23.96
N SER A 70 -0.70 -24.57 25.29
CA SER A 70 -1.29 -23.56 26.14
C SER A 70 -0.56 -22.21 25.99
N ILE A 71 -1.29 -21.09 26.11
CA ILE A 71 -0.70 -19.74 26.03
C ILE A 71 0.41 -19.56 27.08
N ASN A 72 0.25 -20.15 28.27
CA ASN A 72 1.25 -20.12 29.33
C ASN A 72 2.55 -20.81 28.92
N LEU A 73 2.46 -22.02 28.33
CA LEU A 73 3.64 -22.71 27.78
C LEU A 73 4.30 -21.88 26.68
N CYS A 74 3.51 -21.36 25.73
CA CYS A 74 4.04 -20.55 24.64
C CYS A 74 4.81 -19.32 25.13
N LEU A 75 4.30 -18.63 26.16
CA LEU A 75 4.96 -17.48 26.77
C LEU A 75 6.29 -17.87 27.43
N GLN A 76 6.29 -18.94 28.23
CA GLN A 76 7.50 -19.45 28.89
C GLN A 76 8.56 -19.88 27.86
N LEU A 77 8.13 -20.59 26.81
CA LEU A 77 9.00 -21.06 25.74
C LEU A 77 9.59 -19.90 24.93
N ALA A 78 8.79 -18.89 24.57
CA ALA A 78 9.27 -17.70 23.88
C ALA A 78 10.35 -16.97 24.71
N ILE A 79 10.10 -16.79 26.01
CA ILE A 79 11.04 -16.15 26.95
C ILE A 79 12.37 -16.92 27.04
N GLN A 80 12.32 -18.26 27.15
CA GLN A 80 13.53 -19.10 27.21
C GLN A 80 14.29 -19.11 25.88
N LEU A 81 13.59 -19.10 24.75
CA LEU A 81 14.20 -19.00 23.42
C LEU A 81 14.91 -17.65 23.26
N GLU A 82 14.27 -16.54 23.64
CA GLU A 82 14.89 -15.20 23.62
C GLU A 82 16.19 -15.17 24.43
N ASP A 83 16.19 -15.73 25.64
CA ASP A 83 17.38 -15.78 26.49
C ASP A 83 18.53 -16.55 25.82
N LYS A 84 18.23 -17.70 25.22
CA LYS A 84 19.25 -18.53 24.55
C LYS A 84 19.73 -17.93 23.24
N MET A 85 18.86 -17.26 22.47
CA MET A 85 19.20 -16.66 21.18
C MET A 85 19.99 -15.36 21.32
N PHE A 86 19.60 -14.48 22.24
CA PHE A 86 20.15 -13.11 22.31
C PHE A 86 21.12 -12.89 23.47
N SER A 87 20.94 -13.62 24.58
CA SER A 87 21.80 -13.51 25.77
C SER A 87 22.74 -14.71 25.94
N GLY A 88 22.62 -15.74 25.10
CA GLY A 88 23.43 -16.96 25.16
C GLY A 88 24.92 -16.75 24.91
N MET A 89 25.71 -17.74 25.33
CA MET A 89 27.17 -17.79 25.10
C MET A 89 27.54 -18.32 23.70
N HIS A 90 26.65 -19.08 23.08
CA HIS A 90 26.84 -19.71 21.77
C HIS A 90 25.74 -19.25 20.82
N GLU A 91 26.08 -19.15 19.53
CA GLU A 91 25.11 -18.76 18.51
C GLU A 91 24.00 -19.84 18.34
N PRO A 92 22.72 -19.44 18.23
CA PRO A 92 21.62 -20.39 18.09
C PRO A 92 21.65 -21.16 16.77
N ASN A 93 21.00 -22.33 16.77
CA ASN A 93 20.68 -23.03 15.52
C ASN A 93 19.43 -22.39 14.87
N ILE A 94 19.22 -22.63 13.58
CA ILE A 94 18.12 -22.05 12.82
C ILE A 94 16.77 -22.58 13.34
N ALA A 95 16.74 -23.82 13.81
CA ALA A 95 15.54 -24.45 14.36
C ALA A 95 14.94 -23.72 15.56
N MET A 96 15.78 -23.18 16.45
CA MET A 96 15.33 -22.34 17.56
C MET A 96 14.66 -21.06 17.06
N VAL A 97 15.27 -20.40 16.07
CA VAL A 97 14.76 -19.15 15.49
C VAL A 97 13.44 -19.38 14.75
N GLU A 98 13.33 -20.47 13.98
CA GLU A 98 12.09 -20.87 13.30
C GLU A 98 11.00 -21.26 14.30
N THR A 99 11.34 -21.99 15.37
CA THR A 99 10.38 -22.35 16.43
C THR A 99 9.84 -21.10 17.13
N TYR A 100 10.72 -20.16 17.49
CA TYR A 100 10.33 -18.87 18.06
C TYR A 100 9.40 -18.09 17.11
N THR A 101 9.76 -18.02 15.84
CA THR A 101 8.95 -17.33 14.82
C THR A 101 7.57 -17.96 14.70
N ARG A 102 7.47 -19.30 14.63
CA ARG A 102 6.20 -20.03 14.53
C ARG A 102 5.27 -19.74 15.70
N LEU A 103 5.80 -19.66 16.92
CA LEU A 103 5.01 -19.30 18.11
C LEU A 103 4.35 -17.92 17.93
N LEU A 104 5.13 -16.92 17.49
CA LEU A 104 4.63 -15.56 17.26
C LEU A 104 3.61 -15.50 16.12
N LEU A 105 3.82 -16.29 15.06
CA LEU A 105 2.92 -16.37 13.91
C LEU A 105 1.58 -17.08 14.25
N LEU A 106 1.61 -18.06 15.16
CA LEU A 106 0.42 -18.79 15.63
C LEU A 106 -0.43 -17.97 16.61
N GLN A 107 0.23 -17.25 17.52
CA GLN A 107 -0.43 -16.48 18.58
C GLN A 107 -0.03 -15.00 18.53
N PRO A 108 -0.32 -14.29 17.42
CA PRO A 108 0.20 -12.96 17.16
C PRO A 108 -0.28 -11.92 18.18
N HIS A 109 -1.53 -11.97 18.65
CA HIS A 109 -2.03 -11.00 19.64
C HIS A 109 -1.52 -11.26 21.05
N SER A 110 -1.41 -12.54 21.45
CA SER A 110 -1.06 -12.92 22.81
C SER A 110 0.43 -12.72 23.09
N LEU A 111 1.30 -13.15 22.16
CA LEU A 111 2.74 -13.25 22.38
C LEU A 111 3.53 -12.05 21.84
N PHE A 112 3.06 -11.39 20.78
CA PHE A 112 3.88 -10.40 20.10
C PHE A 112 4.16 -9.18 20.97
N ARG A 113 5.44 -8.79 21.01
CA ARG A 113 5.95 -7.54 21.59
C ARG A 113 6.88 -6.89 20.56
N SER A 114 7.08 -5.57 20.68
CA SER A 114 8.08 -4.90 19.83
C SER A 114 9.46 -5.44 20.20
N LEU A 115 10.03 -6.31 19.36
CA LEU A 115 11.22 -7.11 19.66
C LEU A 115 12.41 -6.24 20.07
N LEU A 116 12.67 -5.15 19.33
CA LEU A 116 13.77 -4.24 19.64
C LEU A 116 13.58 -3.59 21.01
N SER A 117 12.41 -2.98 21.23
CA SER A 117 12.10 -2.28 22.47
C SER A 117 12.08 -3.23 23.67
N HIS A 118 11.51 -4.44 23.50
CA HIS A 118 11.43 -5.50 24.51
C HIS A 118 12.83 -6.01 24.90
N LEU A 119 13.67 -6.35 23.92
CA LEU A 119 15.04 -6.81 24.20
C LEU A 119 15.88 -5.71 24.83
N HIS A 120 15.72 -4.45 24.41
CA HIS A 120 16.43 -3.33 25.01
C HIS A 120 16.04 -3.12 26.48
N GLN A 121 14.75 -3.20 26.80
CA GLN A 121 14.25 -3.09 28.18
C GLN A 121 14.72 -4.24 29.06
N ARG A 122 14.70 -5.47 28.52
CA ARG A 122 15.07 -6.68 29.26
C ARG A 122 16.57 -6.78 29.49
N ASN A 123 17.37 -6.43 28.49
CA ASN A 123 18.82 -6.43 28.56
C ASN A 123 19.41 -5.31 27.67
N PRO A 124 19.74 -4.14 28.23
CA PRO A 124 20.29 -3.02 27.46
C PRO A 124 21.58 -3.37 26.70
N GLY A 125 22.34 -4.35 27.18
CA GLY A 125 23.60 -4.81 26.56
C GLY A 125 23.42 -5.70 25.34
N THR A 126 22.21 -6.16 25.00
CA THR A 126 21.99 -7.09 23.87
C THR A 126 22.49 -6.53 22.55
N PHE A 127 22.24 -5.24 22.27
CA PHE A 127 22.65 -4.61 21.01
C PHE A 127 24.12 -4.18 20.97
N ASN A 128 24.86 -4.36 22.07
CA ASN A 128 26.32 -4.24 22.06
C ASN A 128 26.99 -5.49 21.47
N LYS A 129 26.27 -6.63 21.39
CA LYS A 129 26.74 -7.86 20.74
C LYS A 129 26.40 -7.83 19.24
N PRO A 130 27.39 -7.87 18.33
CA PRO A 130 27.11 -7.80 16.89
C PRO A 130 26.26 -8.98 16.38
N GLY A 131 26.53 -10.20 16.84
CA GLY A 131 25.76 -11.40 16.46
C GLY A 131 24.27 -11.30 16.82
N ALA A 132 23.96 -10.83 18.02
CA ALA A 132 22.57 -10.61 18.44
C ALA A 132 21.87 -9.53 17.61
N THR A 133 22.59 -8.44 17.29
CA THR A 133 22.04 -7.36 16.45
C THR A 133 21.73 -7.85 15.04
N LEU A 134 22.64 -8.62 14.43
CA LEU A 134 22.43 -9.25 13.12
C LEU A 134 21.24 -10.20 13.15
N LEU A 135 21.18 -11.11 14.12
CA LEU A 135 20.08 -12.05 14.27
C LEU A 135 18.72 -11.34 14.40
N VAL A 136 18.64 -10.29 15.21
CA VAL A 136 17.40 -9.51 15.35
C VAL A 136 16.99 -8.90 14.01
N LEU A 137 17.92 -8.26 13.29
CA LEU A 137 17.61 -7.64 11.99
C LEU A 137 17.22 -8.68 10.92
N GLU A 138 17.83 -9.87 10.92
CA GLU A 138 17.46 -10.95 10.00
C GLU A 138 16.06 -11.49 10.30
N VAL A 139 15.75 -11.73 11.59
CA VAL A 139 14.42 -12.17 12.01
C VAL A 139 13.36 -11.12 11.67
N LEU A 140 13.65 -9.84 11.88
CA LEU A 140 12.73 -8.76 11.54
C LEU A 140 12.49 -8.67 10.02
N ASN A 141 13.53 -8.76 9.20
CA ASN A 141 13.41 -8.70 7.73
C ASN A 141 12.63 -9.88 7.16
N TYR A 142 13.04 -11.09 7.51
CA TYR A 142 12.69 -12.28 6.71
C TYR A 142 11.64 -13.16 7.37
N ARG A 143 11.21 -12.84 8.59
CA ARG A 143 10.30 -13.69 9.39
C ARG A 143 9.17 -12.93 10.08
N LEU A 144 9.46 -11.78 10.68
CA LEU A 144 8.48 -11.03 11.50
C LEU A 144 7.98 -9.74 10.86
N PHE A 145 8.48 -9.35 9.70
CA PHE A 145 8.07 -8.13 9.02
C PHE A 145 6.55 -8.02 8.83
N SER A 146 5.92 -9.07 8.29
CA SER A 146 4.47 -9.14 8.09
C SER A 146 3.69 -9.03 9.40
N LEU A 147 4.24 -9.57 10.49
CA LEU A 147 3.63 -9.51 11.83
C LEU A 147 3.63 -8.08 12.39
N TYR A 148 4.69 -7.30 12.17
CA TYR A 148 4.70 -5.88 12.56
C TYR A 148 3.63 -5.09 11.83
N ARG A 149 3.42 -5.39 10.54
CA ARG A 149 2.36 -4.76 9.74
C ARG A 149 0.97 -5.13 10.27
N TYR A 150 0.75 -6.42 10.53
CA TYR A 150 -0.50 -6.92 11.10
C TYR A 150 -0.85 -6.29 12.45
N GLN A 151 0.16 -6.07 13.30
CA GLN A 151 -0.01 -5.48 14.64
C GLN A 151 -0.01 -3.94 14.63
N GLY A 152 0.06 -3.30 13.46
CA GLY A 152 0.07 -1.84 13.34
C GLY A 152 1.32 -1.18 13.94
N LYS A 153 2.44 -1.91 14.06
CA LYS A 153 3.69 -1.41 14.71
C LYS A 153 4.78 -0.99 13.72
N SER A 154 4.50 -0.93 12.42
CA SER A 154 5.48 -0.53 11.40
C SER A 154 6.09 0.85 11.63
N LYS A 155 5.29 1.86 12.04
CA LYS A 155 5.79 3.21 12.35
C LYS A 155 6.80 3.19 13.52
N THR A 156 6.51 2.41 14.57
CA THR A 156 7.42 2.27 15.72
C THR A 156 8.72 1.59 15.31
N LEU A 157 8.63 0.50 14.55
CA LEU A 157 9.79 -0.23 14.05
C LEU A 157 10.67 0.66 13.15
N MET A 158 10.06 1.47 12.28
CA MET A 158 10.79 2.41 11.43
C MET A 158 11.64 3.38 12.25
N TYR A 159 11.10 3.95 13.33
CA TYR A 159 11.89 4.85 14.21
C TYR A 159 13.06 4.10 14.86
N ASP A 160 12.83 2.89 15.38
CA ASP A 160 13.88 2.08 16.00
C ASP A 160 15.00 1.75 14.99
N ILE A 161 14.65 1.40 13.75
CA ILE A 161 15.61 1.08 12.69
C ILE A 161 16.36 2.34 12.21
N THR A 162 15.66 3.48 12.10
CA THR A 162 16.29 4.75 11.73
C THR A 162 17.35 5.16 12.75
N LYS A 163 17.08 4.94 14.04
CA LYS A 163 18.06 5.14 15.12
C LYS A 163 19.28 4.22 14.97
N ILE A 164 19.07 2.96 14.61
CA ILE A 164 20.20 2.04 14.32
C ILE A 164 21.02 2.59 13.16
N LEU A 165 20.39 2.98 12.04
CA LEU A 165 21.08 3.55 10.89
C LEU A 165 21.88 4.80 11.26
N SER A 166 21.30 5.74 12.02
CA SER A 166 21.99 6.96 12.41
C SER A 166 23.19 6.71 13.35
N THR A 167 23.12 5.72 14.24
CA THR A 167 24.28 5.32 15.06
C THR A 167 25.39 4.61 14.30
N ARG A 168 25.09 4.07 13.12
CA ARG A 168 26.02 3.33 12.24
C ARG A 168 26.53 4.19 11.08
N LYS A 169 25.93 5.36 10.89
CA LYS A 169 26.28 6.36 9.89
C LYS A 169 27.76 6.77 10.00
N GLY A 170 28.47 6.80 8.87
CA GLY A 170 29.89 7.14 8.80
C GLY A 170 30.87 6.14 9.46
N LYS A 171 30.41 5.05 10.07
CA LYS A 171 31.30 4.03 10.65
C LYS A 171 31.88 3.14 9.55
N ARG A 172 33.20 2.98 9.57
CA ARG A 172 33.95 2.16 8.60
C ARG A 172 33.74 0.68 8.87
N GLY A 173 33.58 -0.11 7.80
CA GLY A 173 33.54 -1.58 7.88
C GLY A 173 32.26 -2.21 8.43
N GLU A 174 31.26 -1.43 8.90
CA GLU A 174 29.99 -1.95 9.44
C GLU A 174 28.92 -2.19 8.34
N HIS A 175 29.34 -2.71 7.18
CA HIS A 175 28.51 -2.83 5.98
C HIS A 175 27.31 -3.76 6.13
N ARG A 176 27.50 -4.97 6.68
CA ARG A 176 26.42 -5.96 6.79
C ARG A 176 25.25 -5.46 7.63
N VAL A 177 25.53 -4.98 8.85
CA VAL A 177 24.50 -4.46 9.77
C VAL A 177 23.78 -3.27 9.16
N PHE A 178 24.52 -2.31 8.59
CA PHE A 178 23.94 -1.12 7.99
C PHE A 178 22.99 -1.48 6.83
N ARG A 179 23.46 -2.31 5.90
CA ARG A 179 22.66 -2.70 4.72
C ARG A 179 21.46 -3.56 5.08
N LEU A 180 21.57 -4.41 6.09
CA LEU A 180 20.43 -5.21 6.56
C LEU A 180 19.37 -4.33 7.25
N ALA A 181 19.79 -3.32 8.02
CA ALA A 181 18.89 -2.32 8.60
C ALA A 181 18.25 -1.44 7.52
N GLU A 182 19.01 -1.04 6.50
CA GLU A 182 18.51 -0.27 5.36
C GLU A 182 17.50 -1.08 4.55
N ASN A 183 17.76 -2.36 4.29
CA ASN A 183 16.81 -3.27 3.61
C ASN A 183 15.50 -3.43 4.39
N LEU A 184 15.57 -3.53 5.72
CA LEU A 184 14.38 -3.56 6.58
C LEU A 184 13.59 -2.27 6.50
N CYS A 185 14.29 -1.13 6.59
CA CYS A 185 13.66 0.17 6.48
C CYS A 185 12.99 0.36 5.12
N LEU A 186 13.62 -0.13 4.05
CA LEU A 186 13.08 -0.09 2.70
C LEU A 186 11.79 -0.91 2.57
N ASN A 187 11.76 -2.14 3.10
CA ASN A 187 10.53 -2.96 3.18
C ASN A 187 9.44 -2.27 4.02
N ILE A 188 9.80 -1.67 5.15
CA ILE A 188 8.86 -0.95 6.02
C ILE A 188 8.25 0.23 5.26
N ILE A 189 9.07 1.09 4.66
CA ILE A 189 8.61 2.26 3.90
C ILE A 189 7.62 1.81 2.83
N MET A 190 7.98 0.83 1.99
CA MET A 190 7.12 0.33 0.92
C MET A 190 5.82 -0.36 1.40
N SER A 191 5.73 -0.74 2.68
CA SER A 191 4.50 -1.29 3.25
C SER A 191 3.54 -0.24 3.81
N LEU A 192 3.97 1.02 3.88
CA LEU A 192 3.15 2.07 4.47
C LEU A 192 1.98 2.40 3.54
N ARG A 193 0.78 2.33 4.10
CA ARG A 193 -0.49 2.68 3.42
C ARG A 193 -0.93 4.11 3.68
N GLU A 194 -0.25 4.80 4.60
CA GLU A 194 -0.57 6.15 5.05
C GLU A 194 0.71 6.99 5.15
N LEU A 195 0.52 8.31 5.13
CA LEU A 195 1.56 9.28 5.49
C LEU A 195 2.07 9.02 6.92
N PHE A 196 3.37 9.21 7.10
CA PHE A 196 4.04 9.08 8.38
C PHE A 196 4.83 10.35 8.68
N PHE A 197 4.96 10.68 9.97
CA PHE A 197 5.70 11.85 10.41
C PHE A 197 7.19 11.55 10.53
N ILE A 198 8.03 12.40 9.99
CA ILE A 198 9.48 12.28 10.13
C ILE A 198 9.96 13.00 11.40
N ARG A 199 9.49 14.23 11.65
CA ARG A 199 9.65 14.96 12.92
C ARG A 199 8.48 15.92 13.13
N LYS A 200 7.70 15.78 14.22
CA LYS A 200 6.61 16.72 14.55
C LYS A 200 7.09 18.18 14.73
N GLU A 201 8.34 18.38 15.11
CA GLU A 201 8.88 19.70 15.50
C GLU A 201 9.49 20.53 14.35
N GLY A 202 9.49 20.05 13.11
CA GLY A 202 9.89 20.87 11.97
C GLY A 202 11.40 21.15 11.79
N LYS A 203 12.28 20.69 12.69
CA LYS A 203 13.71 21.07 12.69
C LYS A 203 14.66 19.98 12.12
N GLY A 204 15.30 20.32 11.01
CA GLY A 204 16.47 19.62 10.45
C GLY A 204 16.16 18.53 9.40
N PRO A 205 17.18 18.03 8.68
CA PRO A 205 17.04 16.98 7.67
C PRO A 205 16.60 15.65 8.29
N SER A 206 16.00 14.77 7.48
CA SER A 206 15.73 13.39 7.87
C SER A 206 17.03 12.64 8.19
N GLU A 207 16.94 11.60 9.02
CA GLU A 207 18.07 10.68 9.29
C GLU A 207 18.21 9.58 8.22
N PHE A 208 17.37 9.62 7.19
CA PHE A 208 17.36 8.65 6.10
C PHE A 208 18.57 8.82 5.18
N THR A 209 18.99 7.71 4.59
CA THR A 209 19.94 7.69 3.48
C THR A 209 19.29 8.24 2.22
N GLU A 210 20.10 8.63 1.23
CA GLU A 210 19.57 9.07 -0.07
C GLU A 210 18.63 8.03 -0.70
N THR A 211 19.02 6.75 -0.62
CA THR A 211 18.19 5.62 -1.05
C THR A 211 16.83 5.60 -0.36
N LEU A 212 16.81 5.66 0.98
CA LEU A 212 15.55 5.63 1.73
C LEU A 212 14.69 6.88 1.49
N ASN A 213 15.32 8.05 1.32
CA ASN A 213 14.62 9.29 0.98
C ASN A 213 13.88 9.18 -0.36
N ARG A 214 14.52 8.61 -1.38
CA ARG A 214 13.92 8.44 -2.71
C ARG A 214 12.80 7.40 -2.72
N VAL A 215 13.03 6.26 -2.07
CA VAL A 215 11.99 5.22 -1.90
C VAL A 215 10.79 5.76 -1.10
N THR A 216 11.03 6.63 -0.12
CA THR A 216 9.95 7.30 0.63
C THR A 216 9.07 8.12 -0.31
N VAL A 217 9.66 9.01 -1.12
CA VAL A 217 8.88 9.83 -2.07
C VAL A 217 8.11 8.97 -3.07
N MET A 218 8.74 7.91 -3.59
CA MET A 218 8.05 6.95 -4.45
C MET A 218 6.85 6.28 -3.79
N THR A 219 7.03 5.83 -2.54
CA THR A 219 5.95 5.19 -1.80
C THR A 219 4.84 6.18 -1.49
N LEU A 220 5.16 7.44 -1.20
CA LEU A 220 4.17 8.51 -1.04
C LEU A 220 3.39 8.74 -2.33
N ALA A 221 4.04 8.76 -3.49
CA ALA A 221 3.36 8.89 -4.77
C ALA A 221 2.35 7.75 -4.98
N ILE A 222 2.75 6.51 -4.74
CA ILE A 222 1.89 5.32 -4.86
C ILE A 222 0.73 5.38 -3.86
N ALA A 223 1.01 5.67 -2.58
CA ALA A 223 -0.01 5.71 -1.53
C ALA A 223 -1.04 6.81 -1.79
N ILE A 224 -0.60 8.04 -2.09
CA ILE A 224 -1.50 9.17 -2.36
C ILE A 224 -2.33 8.89 -3.62
N LYS A 225 -1.74 8.36 -4.71
CA LYS A 225 -2.48 8.08 -5.94
C LYS A 225 -3.51 6.97 -5.79
N THR A 226 -3.20 5.93 -5.01
CA THR A 226 -4.02 4.71 -4.94
C THR A 226 -4.92 4.62 -3.71
N ARG A 227 -4.73 5.50 -2.71
CA ARG A 227 -5.48 5.52 -1.44
C ARG A 227 -5.81 6.92 -0.92
N GLY A 228 -5.21 7.98 -1.46
CA GLY A 228 -5.41 9.38 -1.05
C GLY A 228 -4.93 9.72 0.36
N ILE A 229 -5.02 11.01 0.71
CA ILE A 229 -4.64 11.52 2.03
C ILE A 229 -5.87 11.60 2.95
N SER A 230 -5.84 10.79 4.02
CA SER A 230 -6.97 10.63 4.94
C SER A 230 -7.11 11.76 5.96
N ASP A 231 -6.03 12.48 6.30
CA ASP A 231 -6.02 13.53 7.31
C ASP A 231 -5.68 14.89 6.68
N ALA A 232 -6.47 15.91 6.98
CA ALA A 232 -6.29 17.27 6.46
C ALA A 232 -4.99 17.91 6.96
N GLU A 233 -4.52 17.58 8.17
CA GLU A 233 -3.26 18.12 8.69
C GLU A 233 -2.06 17.62 7.88
N HIS A 234 -2.13 16.39 7.38
CA HIS A 234 -1.06 15.81 6.56
C HIS A 234 -0.87 16.56 5.23
N LEU A 235 -1.94 17.11 4.64
CA LEU A 235 -1.85 17.92 3.42
C LEU A 235 -1.03 19.19 3.65
N LEU A 236 -1.23 19.85 4.79
CA LEU A 236 -0.49 21.07 5.17
C LEU A 236 0.98 20.77 5.47
N TYR A 237 1.26 19.61 6.06
CA TYR A 237 2.61 19.20 6.46
C TYR A 237 3.44 18.62 5.30
N LEU A 238 2.80 18.16 4.22
CA LEU A 238 3.45 17.41 3.13
C LEU A 238 4.66 18.16 2.55
N GLN A 239 4.54 19.46 2.29
CA GLN A 239 5.65 20.24 1.71
C GLN A 239 6.85 20.30 2.65
N THR A 240 6.64 20.67 3.92
CA THR A 240 7.70 20.72 4.94
C THR A 240 8.34 19.36 5.15
N MET A 241 7.54 18.28 5.11
CA MET A 241 8.05 16.91 5.18
C MET A 241 9.00 16.60 4.01
N LEU A 242 8.60 16.93 2.77
CA LEU A 242 9.41 16.69 1.59
C LEU A 242 10.72 17.50 1.62
N GLU A 243 10.67 18.73 2.10
CA GLU A 243 11.87 19.56 2.31
C GLU A 243 12.84 18.90 3.30
N GLN A 244 12.34 18.33 4.40
CA GLN A 244 13.18 17.60 5.37
C GLN A 244 13.76 16.29 4.80
N ILE A 245 12.94 15.49 4.11
CA ILE A 245 13.37 14.23 3.46
C ILE A 245 14.49 14.53 2.47
N LEU A 246 14.29 15.53 1.63
CA LEU A 246 15.13 15.77 0.46
C LEU A 246 16.20 16.83 0.70
N ALA A 247 16.40 17.27 1.94
CA ALA A 247 17.39 18.27 2.31
C ALA A 247 18.81 17.86 1.88
N THR A 248 19.13 16.58 1.98
CA THR A 248 20.45 16.01 1.64
C THR A 248 20.47 15.24 0.32
N SER A 249 19.36 15.18 -0.41
CA SER A 249 19.28 14.46 -1.69
C SER A 249 19.94 15.25 -2.82
N HIS A 250 20.68 14.55 -3.68
CA HIS A 250 21.41 15.17 -4.79
C HIS A 250 20.65 15.10 -6.12
N HIS A 251 19.74 14.14 -6.25
CA HIS A 251 19.07 13.82 -7.51
C HIS A 251 17.58 14.17 -7.47
N THR A 252 17.04 14.55 -8.61
CA THR A 252 15.60 14.78 -8.84
C THR A 252 14.97 13.57 -9.52
N TRP A 253 13.70 13.70 -9.95
CA TRP A 253 13.00 12.69 -10.72
C TRP A 253 12.85 13.17 -12.16
N SER A 254 12.84 12.23 -13.11
CA SER A 254 12.58 12.53 -14.52
C SER A 254 11.17 13.11 -14.72
N ASN A 255 10.97 13.80 -15.85
CA ASN A 255 9.63 14.25 -16.24
C ASN A 255 8.67 13.08 -16.46
N ASN A 256 9.17 11.96 -17.00
CA ASN A 256 8.40 10.74 -17.22
C ASN A 256 7.84 10.23 -15.89
N THR A 257 8.70 10.06 -14.89
CA THR A 257 8.30 9.71 -13.52
C THR A 257 7.30 10.71 -12.93
N LEU A 258 7.65 12.01 -12.94
CA LEU A 258 6.84 13.04 -12.27
C LEU A 258 5.45 13.15 -12.89
N SER A 259 5.29 12.81 -14.17
CA SER A 259 3.99 12.80 -14.84
C SER A 259 2.98 11.85 -14.19
N TYR A 260 3.46 10.72 -13.64
CA TYR A 260 2.63 9.73 -12.97
C TYR A 260 2.33 10.07 -11.51
N PHE A 261 3.09 11.01 -10.90
CA PHE A 261 2.89 11.42 -9.51
C PHE A 261 1.56 12.18 -9.34
N PRO A 262 0.91 12.07 -8.17
CA PRO A 262 -0.20 12.93 -7.78
C PRO A 262 0.18 14.41 -7.87
N ALA A 263 -0.76 15.26 -8.28
CA ALA A 263 -0.52 16.69 -8.51
C ALA A 263 0.14 17.38 -7.30
N VAL A 264 -0.39 17.14 -6.09
CA VAL A 264 0.13 17.73 -4.85
C VAL A 264 1.62 17.42 -4.64
N LEU A 265 2.05 16.21 -4.99
CA LEU A 265 3.45 15.79 -4.86
C LEU A 265 4.29 16.32 -6.03
N ARG A 266 3.77 16.26 -7.25
CA ARG A 266 4.46 16.76 -8.45
C ARG A 266 4.78 18.25 -8.33
N ASP A 267 3.82 19.06 -7.90
CA ASP A 267 3.96 20.51 -7.77
C ASP A 267 5.01 20.88 -6.72
N ALA A 268 5.14 20.08 -5.65
CA ALA A 268 6.17 20.25 -4.63
C ALA A 268 7.59 19.87 -5.11
N LEU A 269 7.71 19.02 -6.14
CA LEU A 269 9.00 18.47 -6.58
C LEU A 269 9.54 19.10 -7.86
N ILE A 270 8.68 19.64 -8.74
CA ILE A 270 9.05 20.13 -10.07
C ILE A 270 10.10 21.25 -10.06
N GLY A 271 10.15 22.06 -9.00
CA GLY A 271 11.09 23.18 -8.86
C GLY A 271 12.48 22.81 -8.34
N ARG A 272 12.74 21.53 -8.03
CA ARG A 272 14.03 21.10 -7.46
C ARG A 272 15.13 21.06 -8.53
N ILE A 273 16.34 21.48 -8.14
CA ILE A 273 17.51 21.50 -9.02
C ILE A 273 18.25 20.15 -8.92
N ASP A 274 18.48 19.51 -10.06
CA ASP A 274 19.35 18.33 -10.17
C ASP A 274 20.82 18.72 -10.04
N LYS A 275 21.55 18.07 -9.12
CA LYS A 275 22.98 18.33 -8.88
C LYS A 275 23.91 17.43 -9.72
N ARG A 276 23.38 16.50 -10.53
CA ARG A 276 24.19 15.62 -11.38
C ARG A 276 25.14 16.38 -12.30
N GLY A 277 24.67 17.46 -12.94
CA GLY A 277 25.51 18.29 -13.81
C GLY A 277 26.74 18.88 -13.09
N LEU A 278 26.57 19.29 -11.83
CA LEU A 278 27.67 19.77 -10.99
C LEU A 278 28.63 18.64 -10.62
N ALA A 279 28.13 17.43 -10.34
CA ALA A 279 28.95 16.27 -10.04
C ALA A 279 29.83 15.85 -11.23
N ILE A 280 29.30 15.95 -12.46
CA ILE A 280 30.06 15.69 -13.69
C ILE A 280 31.11 16.77 -13.93
N GLN A 281 30.79 18.05 -13.70
CA GLN A 281 31.79 19.13 -13.79
C GLN A 281 32.93 18.93 -12.78
N ALA A 282 32.60 18.54 -11.54
CA ALA A 282 33.60 18.22 -10.53
C ALA A 282 34.43 16.98 -10.90
N TRP A 283 33.81 15.98 -11.53
CA TRP A 283 34.53 14.83 -12.10
C TRP A 283 35.56 15.27 -13.15
N GLN A 284 35.16 16.08 -14.13
CA GLN A 284 36.05 16.54 -15.21
C GLN A 284 37.27 17.30 -14.68
N GLN A 285 37.12 18.04 -13.57
CA GLN A 285 38.23 18.72 -12.90
C GLN A 285 39.15 17.76 -12.13
N ALA A 286 38.58 16.71 -11.53
CA ALA A 286 39.30 15.76 -10.69
C ALA A 286 39.87 14.55 -11.47
N GLU A 287 39.36 14.29 -12.69
CA GLU A 287 39.57 13.06 -13.46
C GLU A 287 41.05 12.67 -13.55
N ALA A 288 41.92 13.56 -14.03
CA ALA A 288 43.35 13.26 -14.17
C ALA A 288 44.00 12.82 -12.84
N THR A 289 43.62 13.45 -11.74
CA THR A 289 44.14 13.11 -10.40
C THR A 289 43.56 11.79 -9.90
N VAL A 290 42.26 11.57 -10.05
CA VAL A 290 41.59 10.33 -9.64
C VAL A 290 42.13 9.14 -10.43
N ILE A 291 42.24 9.26 -11.75
CA ILE A 291 42.78 8.22 -12.62
C ILE A 291 44.23 7.89 -12.22
N HIS A 292 45.07 8.89 -11.97
CA HIS A 292 46.44 8.66 -11.49
C HIS A 292 46.48 7.88 -10.17
N GLN A 293 45.65 8.28 -9.19
CA GLN A 293 45.56 7.59 -7.90
C GLN A 293 45.01 6.17 -8.03
N CYS A 294 44.00 5.98 -8.89
CA CYS A 294 43.43 4.66 -9.18
C CYS A 294 44.44 3.77 -9.88
N THR A 295 45.22 4.25 -10.85
CA THR A 295 46.28 3.47 -11.49
C THR A 295 47.30 3.02 -10.44
N GLN A 296 47.76 3.90 -9.55
CA GLN A 296 48.69 3.51 -8.47
C GLN A 296 48.11 2.44 -7.54
N LEU A 297 46.82 2.51 -7.21
CA LEU A 297 46.15 1.55 -6.34
C LEU A 297 45.88 0.19 -7.03
N LEU A 298 45.54 0.21 -8.32
CA LEU A 298 44.99 -0.93 -9.06
C LEU A 298 46.01 -1.65 -9.95
N THR A 299 47.25 -1.16 -10.04
CA THR A 299 48.36 -1.84 -10.75
C THR A 299 49.00 -2.92 -9.84
N PRO A 300 49.53 -4.04 -10.37
CA PRO A 300 50.22 -5.06 -9.56
C PRO A 300 51.52 -4.50 -8.93
N PRO A 301 51.94 -4.86 -7.69
CA PRO A 301 51.61 -6.05 -6.90
C PRO A 301 50.55 -5.85 -5.80
N ASP A 302 50.03 -6.96 -5.27
CA ASP A 302 49.04 -7.01 -4.19
C ASP A 302 49.64 -6.64 -2.82
N ASP A 303 50.05 -5.38 -2.65
CA ASP A 303 50.66 -4.89 -1.41
C ASP A 303 49.63 -4.13 -0.53
N PRO A 304 49.31 -4.62 0.69
CA PRO A 304 48.35 -4.01 1.60
C PRO A 304 48.76 -2.60 2.09
N THR A 305 50.03 -2.20 1.95
CA THR A 305 50.47 -0.85 2.31
C THR A 305 49.85 0.23 1.40
N TYR A 306 49.52 -0.10 0.15
CA TYR A 306 48.84 0.85 -0.76
C TYR A 306 47.41 1.16 -0.32
N VAL A 307 46.69 0.18 0.23
CA VAL A 307 45.33 0.37 0.77
C VAL A 307 45.36 1.43 1.88
N MET A 308 46.27 1.27 2.85
CA MET A 308 46.40 2.23 3.96
C MET A 308 46.93 3.58 3.50
N THR A 309 47.82 3.61 2.53
CA THR A 309 48.32 4.86 1.93
C THR A 309 47.21 5.62 1.23
N TYR A 310 46.37 4.94 0.43
CA TYR A 310 45.23 5.56 -0.23
C TYR A 310 44.23 6.10 0.79
N ILE A 311 43.82 5.30 1.79
CA ILE A 311 42.84 5.72 2.80
C ILE A 311 43.35 6.88 3.67
N SER A 312 44.66 6.96 3.93
CA SER A 312 45.24 8.03 4.75
C SER A 312 45.52 9.32 3.96
N ARG A 313 45.95 9.22 2.70
CA ARG A 313 46.46 10.37 1.93
C ARG A 313 45.53 10.88 0.82
N SER A 314 44.53 10.10 0.39
CA SER A 314 43.60 10.57 -0.65
C SER A 314 42.71 11.70 -0.12
N PHE A 315 42.51 12.74 -0.94
CA PHE A 315 41.56 13.80 -0.64
C PHE A 315 40.14 13.23 -0.56
N PRO A 316 39.36 13.53 0.50
CA PRO A 316 38.00 13.01 0.64
C PRO A 316 37.11 13.24 -0.60
N GLN A 317 37.24 14.39 -1.26
CA GLN A 317 36.52 14.72 -2.49
C GLN A 317 36.87 13.81 -3.68
N HIS A 318 38.07 13.22 -3.71
CA HIS A 318 38.49 12.31 -4.77
C HIS A 318 38.04 10.87 -4.49
N ARG A 319 37.86 10.50 -3.20
CA ARG A 319 37.44 9.15 -2.79
C ARG A 319 36.05 8.77 -3.29
N GLN A 320 35.15 9.74 -3.49
CA GLN A 320 33.81 9.50 -4.04
C GLN A 320 33.83 9.04 -5.51
N TYR A 321 34.96 9.23 -6.20
CA TYR A 321 35.15 8.85 -7.59
C TYR A 321 35.99 7.57 -7.76
N LEU A 322 36.29 6.84 -6.68
CA LEU A 322 37.13 5.64 -6.75
C LEU A 322 36.53 4.58 -7.68
N CYS A 323 35.25 4.28 -7.52
CA CYS A 323 34.55 3.31 -8.39
C CYS A 323 34.46 3.80 -9.84
N ALA A 324 34.22 5.11 -10.04
CA ALA A 324 34.22 5.72 -11.37
C ALA A 324 35.59 5.58 -12.07
N GLY A 325 36.67 5.92 -11.37
CA GLY A 325 38.03 5.79 -11.90
C GLY A 325 38.43 4.34 -12.17
N ALA A 326 38.04 3.40 -11.29
CA ALA A 326 38.24 1.97 -11.52
C ALA A 326 37.52 1.50 -12.79
N TRP A 327 36.25 1.89 -12.98
CA TRP A 327 35.47 1.56 -14.17
C TRP A 327 36.09 2.13 -15.45
N VAL A 328 36.54 3.40 -15.44
CA VAL A 328 37.21 4.04 -16.59
C VAL A 328 38.50 3.30 -16.96
N LEU A 329 39.27 2.82 -15.98
CA LEU A 329 40.52 2.09 -16.21
C LEU A 329 40.32 0.69 -16.79
N MET A 330 39.15 0.06 -16.58
CA MET A 330 38.87 -1.25 -17.16
C MET A 330 38.85 -1.18 -18.69
N ARG A 331 38.28 -0.13 -19.31
CA ARG A 331 38.18 0.04 -20.78
C ARG A 331 37.64 -1.20 -21.53
N GLY A 332 36.77 -1.99 -20.90
CA GLY A 332 36.24 -3.26 -21.45
C GLY A 332 37.14 -4.48 -21.21
N HIS A 333 38.23 -4.30 -20.48
CA HIS A 333 39.22 -5.30 -20.08
C HIS A 333 39.27 -5.36 -18.54
N PRO A 334 38.28 -5.99 -17.88
CA PRO A 334 38.18 -6.09 -16.42
C PRO A 334 39.44 -6.70 -15.77
N GLU A 335 40.17 -7.54 -16.49
CA GLU A 335 41.42 -8.17 -16.08
C GLU A 335 42.57 -7.17 -15.80
N ASN A 336 42.44 -5.93 -16.28
CA ASN A 336 43.48 -4.90 -16.13
C ASN A 336 43.56 -4.28 -14.74
N ILE A 337 42.57 -4.50 -13.86
CA ILE A 337 42.54 -3.91 -12.52
C ILE A 337 42.74 -4.95 -11.42
N ASN A 338 43.52 -4.61 -10.39
CA ASN A 338 43.63 -5.40 -9.17
C ASN A 338 42.35 -5.24 -8.32
N THR A 339 41.40 -6.16 -8.51
CA THR A 339 40.13 -6.22 -7.77
C THR A 339 40.31 -6.52 -6.28
N GLY A 340 41.43 -7.13 -5.89
CA GLY A 340 41.80 -7.39 -4.49
C GLY A 340 42.06 -6.09 -3.72
N ASN A 341 42.92 -5.21 -4.23
CA ASN A 341 43.19 -3.90 -3.64
C ASN A 341 41.93 -3.02 -3.60
N LEU A 342 41.16 -3.00 -4.69
CA LEU A 342 39.91 -2.25 -4.74
C LEU A 342 38.91 -2.73 -3.68
N GLY A 343 38.73 -4.05 -3.58
CA GLY A 343 37.88 -4.67 -2.57
C GLY A 343 38.30 -4.28 -1.15
N ARG A 344 39.60 -4.33 -0.84
CA ARG A 344 40.13 -3.94 0.49
C ARG A 344 39.82 -2.47 0.82
N VAL A 345 39.98 -1.55 -0.13
CA VAL A 345 39.66 -0.12 0.09
C VAL A 345 38.15 0.07 0.33
N LEU A 346 37.31 -0.49 -0.54
CA LEU A 346 35.85 -0.34 -0.43
C LEU A 346 35.29 -0.91 0.88
N LYS A 347 35.91 -1.96 1.41
CA LYS A 347 35.55 -2.55 2.70
C LYS A 347 35.90 -1.64 3.90
N GLU A 348 36.90 -0.78 3.77
CA GLU A 348 37.28 0.20 4.80
C GLU A 348 36.51 1.52 4.70
N PHE A 349 35.81 1.77 3.59
CA PHE A 349 34.87 2.88 3.51
C PHE A 349 33.67 2.64 4.42
N SER A 350 33.00 3.73 4.81
CA SER A 350 31.68 3.62 5.41
C SER A 350 30.65 3.18 4.35
N PRO A 351 29.52 2.55 4.76
CA PRO A 351 28.47 2.14 3.84
C PRO A 351 27.94 3.29 2.98
N GLU A 352 27.87 4.50 3.55
CA GLU A 352 27.42 5.70 2.83
C GLU A 352 28.44 6.19 1.80
N GLU A 353 29.73 6.15 2.11
CA GLU A 353 30.79 6.46 1.13
C GLU A 353 30.74 5.47 -0.04
N VAL A 354 30.43 4.20 0.21
CA VAL A 354 30.21 3.20 -0.85
C VAL A 354 28.96 3.54 -1.66
N THR A 355 27.84 3.90 -1.04
CA THR A 355 26.65 4.37 -1.78
C THR A 355 26.98 5.58 -2.65
N GLY A 356 27.63 6.61 -2.10
CA GLY A 356 28.01 7.81 -2.86
C GLY A 356 28.94 7.48 -4.03
N ASN A 357 29.88 6.54 -3.84
CA ASN A 357 30.74 6.04 -4.91
C ASN A 357 29.95 5.35 -6.03
N VAL A 358 28.94 4.55 -5.68
CA VAL A 358 28.10 3.85 -6.67
C VAL A 358 27.28 4.85 -7.48
N TYR A 359 26.61 5.81 -6.84
CA TYR A 359 25.84 6.85 -7.53
C TYR A 359 26.73 7.70 -8.46
N THR A 360 27.90 8.10 -7.96
CA THR A 360 28.88 8.86 -8.74
C THR A 360 29.44 8.06 -9.92
N MET A 361 29.72 6.76 -9.72
CA MET A 361 30.13 5.86 -10.81
C MET A 361 29.07 5.77 -11.89
N VAL A 362 27.78 5.66 -11.52
CA VAL A 362 26.67 5.63 -12.49
C VAL A 362 26.60 6.94 -13.28
N ASP A 363 26.73 8.10 -12.61
CA ASP A 363 26.74 9.40 -13.29
C ASP A 363 27.87 9.50 -14.32
N VAL A 364 29.10 9.15 -13.91
CA VAL A 364 30.27 9.17 -14.79
C VAL A 364 30.14 8.15 -15.93
N LEU A 365 29.61 6.96 -15.65
CA LEU A 365 29.38 5.92 -16.63
C LEU A 365 28.42 6.41 -17.72
N LEU A 366 27.26 6.98 -17.36
CA LEU A 366 26.28 7.44 -18.33
C LEU A 366 26.82 8.62 -19.16
N HIS A 367 27.56 9.54 -18.51
CA HIS A 367 28.26 10.61 -19.22
C HIS A 367 29.27 10.07 -20.24
N ASN A 368 30.07 9.08 -19.85
CA ASN A 368 31.06 8.47 -20.76
C ASN A 368 30.41 7.71 -21.91
N ILE A 369 29.28 7.04 -21.71
CA ILE A 369 28.51 6.41 -22.80
C ILE A 369 28.11 7.48 -23.83
N GLN A 370 27.59 8.62 -23.38
CA GLN A 370 27.21 9.72 -24.28
C GLN A 370 28.42 10.24 -25.08
N LEU A 371 29.59 10.38 -24.43
CA LEU A 371 30.82 10.77 -25.11
C LEU A 371 31.25 9.72 -26.14
N GLU A 372 31.31 8.43 -25.79
CA GLU A 372 31.73 7.37 -26.72
C GLU A 372 30.84 7.26 -27.96
N LEU A 373 29.53 7.49 -27.80
CA LEU A 373 28.59 7.55 -28.92
C LEU A 373 28.85 8.75 -29.83
N GLN A 374 29.17 9.92 -29.26
CA GLN A 374 29.57 11.11 -30.04
C GLN A 374 30.85 10.87 -30.84
N HIS A 375 31.76 10.02 -30.33
CA HIS A 375 32.97 9.60 -31.05
C HIS A 375 32.72 8.48 -32.08
N GLY A 376 31.47 8.13 -32.37
CA GLY A 376 31.08 7.21 -33.44
C GLY A 376 31.14 5.72 -33.07
N ARG A 377 31.24 5.36 -31.78
CA ARG A 377 31.16 3.95 -31.36
C ARG A 377 29.72 3.42 -31.45
N SER A 378 29.60 2.12 -31.71
CA SER A 378 28.32 1.41 -31.73
C SER A 378 27.68 1.38 -30.35
N LEU A 379 26.40 1.75 -30.25
CA LEU A 379 25.63 1.71 -29.01
C LEU A 379 25.59 0.30 -28.39
N GLN A 380 25.48 -0.74 -29.21
CA GLN A 380 25.42 -2.10 -28.71
C GLN A 380 26.73 -2.50 -28.01
N ASP A 381 27.87 -2.15 -28.60
CA ASP A 381 29.19 -2.48 -28.07
C ASP A 381 29.45 -1.72 -26.76
N VAL A 382 29.15 -0.42 -26.73
CA VAL A 382 29.32 0.43 -25.55
C VAL A 382 28.46 -0.06 -24.38
N ILE A 383 27.19 -0.41 -24.63
CA ILE A 383 26.30 -0.95 -23.59
C ILE A 383 26.75 -2.33 -23.13
N SER A 384 27.18 -3.20 -24.06
CA SER A 384 27.69 -4.53 -23.72
C SER A 384 28.92 -4.44 -22.81
N ASN A 385 29.92 -3.63 -23.20
CA ASN A 385 31.14 -3.41 -22.42
C ASN A 385 30.83 -2.82 -21.04
N SER A 386 29.90 -1.86 -20.98
CA SER A 386 29.46 -1.26 -19.72
C SER A 386 28.82 -2.31 -18.80
N CYS A 387 27.93 -3.16 -19.33
CA CYS A 387 27.28 -4.22 -18.58
C CYS A 387 28.28 -5.30 -18.11
N GLU A 388 29.28 -5.63 -18.93
CA GLU A 388 30.34 -6.57 -18.56
C GLU A 388 31.23 -6.04 -17.42
N ASN A 389 31.65 -4.78 -17.49
CA ASN A 389 32.40 -4.15 -16.41
C ASN A 389 31.57 -4.09 -15.12
N LEU A 390 30.29 -3.71 -15.20
CA LEU A 390 29.40 -3.69 -14.03
C LEU A 390 29.16 -5.09 -13.46
N ALA A 391 28.95 -6.10 -14.30
CA ALA A 391 28.81 -7.49 -13.85
C ALA A 391 30.07 -7.97 -13.10
N ASN A 392 31.26 -7.53 -13.52
CA ASN A 392 32.49 -7.79 -12.77
C ASN A 392 32.45 -7.21 -11.36
N PHE A 393 31.92 -5.99 -11.19
CA PHE A 393 31.76 -5.38 -9.87
C PHE A 393 30.77 -6.10 -8.98
N ILE A 394 29.58 -6.46 -9.48
CA ILE A 394 28.47 -6.88 -8.59
C ILE A 394 28.20 -8.39 -8.58
N TRP A 395 28.52 -9.11 -9.65
CA TRP A 395 28.19 -10.55 -9.79
C TRP A 395 29.40 -11.47 -9.75
N ILE A 396 30.52 -11.07 -10.33
CA ILE A 396 31.71 -11.92 -10.45
C ILE A 396 32.63 -11.73 -9.23
N HIS A 397 33.08 -10.49 -8.99
CA HIS A 397 33.95 -10.19 -7.84
C HIS A 397 33.18 -9.68 -6.61
N GLU A 398 31.90 -9.33 -6.76
CA GLU A 398 30.98 -8.95 -5.68
C GLU A 398 31.57 -7.86 -4.76
N LEU A 399 32.17 -6.84 -5.37
CA LEU A 399 32.85 -5.71 -4.74
C LEU A 399 31.88 -4.63 -4.26
N LEU A 400 30.71 -4.53 -4.90
CA LEU A 400 29.71 -3.50 -4.65
C LEU A 400 28.33 -4.11 -4.35
N PRO A 401 27.49 -3.43 -3.55
CA PRO A 401 26.13 -3.88 -3.29
C PRO A 401 25.27 -3.78 -4.57
N PRO A 402 24.71 -4.88 -5.08
CA PRO A 402 23.95 -4.87 -6.34
C PRO A 402 22.63 -4.12 -6.24
N ASP A 403 21.95 -4.20 -5.10
CA ASP A 403 20.73 -3.46 -4.79
C ASP A 403 20.93 -1.95 -4.94
N ILE A 404 22.03 -1.42 -4.41
CA ILE A 404 22.36 0.01 -4.51
C ILE A 404 22.70 0.42 -5.95
N LEU A 405 23.43 -0.41 -6.72
CA LEU A 405 23.72 -0.11 -8.12
C LEU A 405 22.43 -0.06 -8.96
N LEU A 406 21.55 -1.04 -8.79
CA LEU A 406 20.28 -1.10 -9.51
C LEU A 406 19.41 0.12 -9.18
N LEU A 407 19.33 0.50 -7.91
CA LEU A 407 18.64 1.72 -7.47
C LEU A 407 19.24 2.98 -8.09
N ALA A 408 20.57 3.11 -8.08
CA ALA A 408 21.25 4.26 -8.67
C ALA A 408 20.99 4.39 -10.19
N LEU A 409 20.92 3.27 -10.91
CA LEU A 409 20.58 3.25 -12.33
C LEU A 409 19.11 3.61 -12.59
N ILE A 410 18.16 3.04 -11.84
CA ILE A 410 16.74 3.38 -12.05
C ILE A 410 16.38 4.80 -11.60
N ASP A 411 17.22 5.41 -10.77
CA ASP A 411 17.15 6.82 -10.40
C ASP A 411 17.64 7.77 -11.51
N ARG A 412 18.16 7.23 -12.62
CA ARG A 412 18.58 7.95 -13.83
C ARG A 412 17.72 7.57 -15.02
N ASP A 413 16.43 7.42 -14.79
CA ASP A 413 15.46 7.04 -15.80
C ASP A 413 15.24 8.11 -16.88
N ASP A 414 15.81 9.31 -16.71
CA ASP A 414 15.90 10.35 -17.72
C ASP A 414 17.02 10.12 -18.76
N ASP A 415 17.99 9.25 -18.46
CA ASP A 415 19.00 8.83 -19.42
C ASP A 415 18.50 7.64 -20.26
N PRO A 416 18.60 7.69 -21.61
CA PRO A 416 18.05 6.66 -22.50
C PRO A 416 18.72 5.29 -22.36
N HIS A 417 19.82 5.17 -21.63
CA HIS A 417 20.62 3.94 -21.51
C HIS A 417 20.52 3.28 -20.13
N ALA A 418 20.18 4.03 -19.08
CA ALA A 418 20.21 3.53 -17.71
C ALA A 418 19.29 2.32 -17.50
N LEU A 419 18.03 2.41 -17.92
CA LEU A 419 17.07 1.29 -17.80
C LEU A 419 17.44 0.09 -18.68
N ARG A 420 18.08 0.32 -19.82
CA ARG A 420 18.60 -0.77 -20.67
C ARG A 420 19.72 -1.53 -19.98
N ILE A 421 20.62 -0.83 -19.29
CA ILE A 421 21.68 -1.45 -18.49
C ILE A 421 21.07 -2.27 -17.35
N VAL A 422 20.07 -1.75 -16.66
CA VAL A 422 19.35 -2.45 -15.58
C VAL A 422 18.82 -3.79 -16.08
N VAL A 423 18.06 -3.78 -17.18
CA VAL A 423 17.47 -5.00 -17.75
C VAL A 423 18.55 -6.02 -18.12
N ASN A 424 19.64 -5.58 -18.77
CA ASN A 424 20.76 -6.46 -19.11
C ASN A 424 21.43 -7.07 -17.86
N LEU A 425 21.59 -6.30 -16.78
CA LEU A 425 22.15 -6.78 -15.51
C LEU A 425 21.21 -7.78 -14.82
N MET A 426 19.89 -7.58 -14.91
CA MET A 426 18.89 -8.52 -14.38
C MET A 426 18.82 -9.83 -15.19
N GLU A 427 19.18 -9.82 -16.47
CA GLU A 427 19.15 -11.01 -17.33
C GLU A 427 20.42 -11.89 -17.22
N ARG A 428 21.43 -11.44 -16.45
CA ARG A 428 22.72 -12.14 -16.25
C ARG A 428 22.55 -13.52 -15.59
N GLN A 429 23.27 -14.51 -16.12
CA GLN A 429 23.19 -15.90 -15.64
C GLN A 429 23.67 -16.05 -14.20
N GLU A 430 24.64 -15.25 -13.78
CA GLU A 430 25.20 -15.23 -12.43
C GLU A 430 24.10 -14.96 -11.38
N LEU A 431 23.24 -13.97 -11.64
CA LEU A 431 22.10 -13.65 -10.79
C LEU A 431 21.05 -14.76 -10.83
N GLN A 432 20.73 -15.29 -12.02
CA GLN A 432 19.77 -16.39 -12.17
C GLN A 432 20.19 -17.65 -11.39
N GLN A 433 21.48 -17.98 -11.41
CA GLN A 433 22.03 -19.10 -10.63
C GLN A 433 21.90 -18.86 -9.12
N ARG A 434 22.19 -17.63 -8.66
CA ARG A 434 22.04 -17.28 -7.24
C ARG A 434 20.59 -17.37 -6.77
N ILE A 435 19.65 -16.90 -7.58
CA ILE A 435 18.22 -17.00 -7.29
C ILE A 435 17.77 -18.46 -7.27
N LYS A 436 18.21 -19.27 -8.23
CA LYS A 436 17.92 -20.71 -8.26
C LYS A 436 18.41 -21.41 -6.98
N LEU A 437 19.60 -21.05 -6.49
CA LEU A 437 20.16 -21.54 -5.23
C LEU A 437 19.40 -21.04 -3.99
N TYR A 438 18.78 -19.86 -4.05
CA TYR A 438 17.93 -19.35 -2.99
C TYR A 438 16.58 -20.10 -2.95
N VAL A 439 15.92 -20.21 -4.10
CA VAL A 439 14.61 -20.87 -4.25
C VAL A 439 14.66 -22.37 -3.96
N SER A 440 15.80 -23.04 -4.21
CA SER A 440 15.97 -24.46 -3.91
C SER A 440 15.99 -24.80 -2.41
N ARG A 441 16.06 -23.79 -1.53
CA ARG A 441 16.12 -23.96 -0.07
C ARG A 441 14.77 -24.30 0.55
N GLY A 442 13.68 -24.06 -0.18
CA GLY A 442 12.32 -24.40 0.25
C GLY A 442 11.32 -23.30 -0.07
N ASN A 443 10.04 -23.62 0.05
CA ASN A 443 8.90 -22.78 -0.31
C ASN A 443 8.78 -21.47 0.55
N PRO A 444 8.30 -20.32 0.03
CA PRO A 444 8.03 -19.10 0.80
C PRO A 444 7.30 -19.28 2.14
N GLU A 445 6.40 -20.26 2.26
CA GLU A 445 5.77 -20.63 3.54
C GLU A 445 6.75 -21.36 4.48
N HIS A 446 7.78 -20.65 4.96
CA HIS A 446 8.85 -21.18 5.80
C HIS A 446 8.33 -21.88 7.07
N TRP A 447 7.18 -21.44 7.59
CA TRP A 447 6.55 -22.01 8.78
C TRP A 447 6.01 -23.43 8.58
N LEU A 448 5.84 -23.89 7.33
CA LEU A 448 5.44 -25.27 7.00
C LEU A 448 6.64 -26.21 6.80
N GLN A 449 7.87 -25.69 6.76
CA GLN A 449 9.05 -26.50 6.47
C GLN A 449 9.58 -27.17 7.73
N ASN A 450 9.33 -28.47 7.91
CA ASN A 450 9.73 -29.16 9.15
C ASN A 450 11.12 -29.83 9.10
N GLY A 451 11.78 -29.84 7.95
CA GLY A 451 13.11 -30.44 7.81
C GLY A 451 14.24 -29.62 8.44
N VAL A 452 15.42 -30.23 8.55
CA VAL A 452 16.63 -29.57 9.08
C VAL A 452 17.02 -28.41 8.18
N CYS A 453 16.99 -27.19 8.72
CA CYS A 453 17.46 -26.00 8.01
C CYS A 453 18.99 -26.03 7.92
N LYS A 454 19.52 -26.04 6.69
CA LYS A 454 20.96 -26.03 6.48
C LYS A 454 21.49 -24.60 6.46
N ARG A 455 22.48 -24.33 7.31
CA ARG A 455 23.22 -23.08 7.29
C ARG A 455 24.03 -22.95 6.02
N ILE A 456 24.13 -21.72 5.54
CA ILE A 456 24.83 -21.39 4.30
C ILE A 456 26.14 -20.72 4.66
N ASP A 457 27.15 -21.05 3.89
CA ASP A 457 28.44 -20.39 4.01
C ASP A 457 28.27 -18.87 3.83
N LEU A 458 28.93 -18.11 4.72
CA LEU A 458 28.77 -16.67 4.83
C LEU A 458 29.13 -15.96 3.51
N GLN A 459 30.24 -16.35 2.88
CA GLN A 459 30.70 -15.76 1.63
C GLN A 459 29.77 -16.15 0.49
N LYS A 460 29.28 -17.40 0.43
CA LYS A 460 28.30 -17.81 -0.58
C LYS A 460 26.96 -17.05 -0.46
N ALA A 461 26.52 -16.73 0.75
CA ALA A 461 25.28 -15.99 0.96
C ALA A 461 25.43 -14.50 0.62
N LEU A 462 26.47 -13.86 1.17
CA LEU A 462 26.61 -12.40 1.17
C LEU A 462 27.66 -11.83 0.21
N GLY A 463 28.39 -12.71 -0.46
CA GLY A 463 29.47 -12.34 -1.37
C GLY A 463 30.68 -11.70 -0.71
N ASN A 464 31.68 -11.35 -1.51
CA ASN A 464 32.98 -10.89 -1.03
C ASN A 464 32.97 -9.58 -0.23
N HIS A 465 32.13 -8.61 -0.61
CA HIS A 465 32.08 -7.31 0.04
C HIS A 465 31.52 -7.39 1.47
N LEU A 466 30.36 -8.03 1.65
CA LEU A 466 29.63 -8.04 2.92
C LEU A 466 30.13 -9.09 3.92
N SER A 467 30.81 -10.15 3.46
CA SER A 467 31.30 -11.25 4.32
C SER A 467 32.67 -10.99 4.96
N TRP A 468 33.33 -9.87 4.66
CA TRP A 468 34.76 -9.67 4.92
C TRP A 468 35.24 -9.82 6.38
N LYS A 469 35.07 -8.79 7.22
CA LYS A 469 35.44 -8.83 8.66
C LYS A 469 34.37 -9.54 9.49
N GLU A 470 33.41 -10.18 8.83
CA GLU A 470 32.25 -10.75 9.47
C GLU A 470 32.54 -12.19 9.86
N ARG A 471 32.21 -12.53 11.11
CA ARG A 471 32.41 -13.86 11.68
C ARG A 471 31.11 -14.51 12.12
N TYR A 472 30.05 -13.71 12.27
CA TYR A 472 28.75 -14.23 12.67
C TYR A 472 28.06 -14.86 11.46
N PRO A 473 27.43 -16.03 11.62
CA PRO A 473 26.78 -16.72 10.51
C PRO A 473 25.56 -15.95 10.00
N THR A 474 25.09 -16.32 8.80
CA THR A 474 23.74 -15.96 8.33
C THR A 474 22.71 -16.97 8.82
N TYR A 475 21.49 -16.49 9.03
CA TYR A 475 20.31 -17.32 9.27
C TYR A 475 19.40 -17.30 8.05
N PHE A 476 19.12 -16.11 7.53
CA PHE A 476 18.20 -15.86 6.41
C PHE A 476 18.72 -14.81 5.41
N ASP A 477 19.70 -14.00 5.82
CA ASP A 477 20.30 -12.96 4.96
C ASP A 477 21.02 -13.54 3.73
N ASP A 478 20.73 -12.97 2.57
CA ASP A 478 21.26 -13.39 1.27
C ASP A 478 21.16 -12.22 0.28
N ILE A 479 22.15 -12.06 -0.61
CA ILE A 479 22.10 -11.04 -1.68
C ILE A 479 20.82 -11.18 -2.52
N ALA A 480 20.39 -12.40 -2.84
CA ALA A 480 19.17 -12.61 -3.62
C ALA A 480 17.95 -12.04 -2.88
N ALA A 481 17.83 -12.30 -1.57
CA ALA A 481 16.73 -11.81 -0.75
C ALA A 481 16.74 -10.27 -0.64
N ARG A 482 17.92 -9.64 -0.60
CA ARG A 482 18.06 -8.18 -0.57
C ARG A 482 17.59 -7.49 -1.86
N ILE A 483 17.65 -8.18 -3.00
CA ILE A 483 17.20 -7.67 -4.30
C ILE A 483 15.67 -7.76 -4.48
N LEU A 484 14.98 -8.65 -3.76
CA LEU A 484 13.52 -8.81 -3.83
C LEU A 484 12.74 -7.48 -3.82
N PRO A 485 12.98 -6.56 -2.86
CA PRO A 485 12.26 -5.29 -2.85
C PRO A 485 12.65 -4.30 -3.96
N ILE A 486 13.76 -4.52 -4.65
CA ILE A 486 14.24 -3.65 -5.74
C ILE A 486 13.53 -3.96 -7.06
N ILE A 487 13.16 -5.24 -7.28
CA ILE A 487 12.48 -5.69 -8.50
C ILE A 487 11.16 -4.90 -8.72
N PRO A 488 10.26 -4.76 -7.73
CA PRO A 488 9.08 -3.89 -7.85
C PRO A 488 9.41 -2.48 -8.36
N LEU A 489 10.42 -1.82 -7.76
CA LEU A 489 10.81 -0.46 -8.14
C LEU A 489 11.31 -0.40 -9.59
N ILE A 490 12.08 -1.39 -10.04
CA ILE A 490 12.48 -1.51 -11.45
C ILE A 490 11.25 -1.60 -12.36
N ILE A 491 10.25 -2.42 -12.00
CA ILE A 491 9.02 -2.55 -12.80
C ILE A 491 8.26 -1.22 -12.88
N TYR A 492 8.10 -0.48 -11.77
CA TYR A 492 7.51 0.86 -11.79
C TYR A 492 8.23 1.78 -12.77
N ARG A 493 9.57 1.84 -12.67
CA ARG A 493 10.42 2.71 -13.51
C ARG A 493 10.35 2.36 -14.99
N LEU A 494 10.31 1.07 -15.33
CA LEU A 494 10.14 0.62 -16.72
C LEU A 494 8.79 1.06 -17.29
N ILE A 495 7.70 0.91 -16.53
CA ILE A 495 6.36 1.30 -16.99
C ILE A 495 6.24 2.83 -17.11
N GLU A 496 6.80 3.59 -16.16
CA GLU A 496 6.82 5.06 -16.22
C GLU A 496 7.56 5.61 -17.46
N ASN A 497 8.47 4.82 -18.04
CA ASN A 497 9.24 5.15 -19.22
C ASN A 497 8.77 4.40 -20.48
N ASP A 498 7.51 3.93 -20.49
CA ASP A 498 6.88 3.20 -21.60
C ASP A 498 7.66 1.94 -22.07
N ALA A 499 8.55 1.42 -21.24
CA ALA A 499 9.35 0.23 -21.50
C ALA A 499 8.57 -1.06 -21.15
N ILE A 500 7.41 -1.22 -21.77
CA ILE A 500 6.45 -2.32 -21.52
C ILE A 500 7.06 -3.69 -21.82
N ASP A 501 7.73 -3.86 -22.97
CA ASP A 501 8.33 -5.15 -23.34
C ASP A 501 9.44 -5.58 -22.37
N PRO A 502 10.40 -4.69 -21.99
CA PRO A 502 11.32 -4.98 -20.89
C PRO A 502 10.61 -5.32 -19.56
N ALA A 503 9.54 -4.62 -19.18
CA ALA A 503 8.78 -4.93 -17.97
C ALA A 503 8.17 -6.34 -18.01
N ASP A 504 7.57 -6.75 -19.14
CA ASP A 504 7.06 -8.11 -19.35
C ASP A 504 8.17 -9.15 -19.21
N ARG A 505 9.35 -8.92 -19.81
CA ARG A 505 10.50 -9.83 -19.70
C ARG A 505 11.01 -9.96 -18.27
N VAL A 506 11.19 -8.86 -17.54
CA VAL A 506 11.63 -8.90 -16.14
C VAL A 506 10.59 -9.64 -15.30
N LEU A 507 9.30 -9.33 -15.41
CA LEU A 507 8.27 -10.07 -14.67
C LEU A 507 8.24 -11.56 -15.04
N GLN A 508 8.47 -11.91 -16.31
CA GLN A 508 8.55 -13.30 -16.73
C GLN A 508 9.69 -14.04 -16.03
N LEU A 509 10.87 -13.43 -15.95
CA LEU A 509 12.04 -14.02 -15.28
C LEU A 509 11.86 -14.14 -13.77
N TYR A 510 11.21 -13.16 -13.15
CA TYR A 510 11.21 -12.98 -11.70
C TYR A 510 9.89 -13.35 -10.98
N SER A 511 8.80 -13.64 -11.70
CA SER A 511 7.48 -13.99 -11.13
C SER A 511 7.55 -15.01 -9.99
N SER A 512 8.14 -16.19 -10.24
CA SER A 512 8.29 -17.24 -9.23
C SER A 512 9.15 -16.81 -8.03
N PHE A 513 10.12 -15.92 -8.25
CA PHE A 513 10.98 -15.40 -7.18
C PHE A 513 10.25 -14.36 -6.33
N LEU A 514 9.37 -13.56 -6.94
CA LEU A 514 8.52 -12.60 -6.24
C LEU A 514 7.50 -13.27 -5.30
N HIS A 515 7.26 -14.58 -5.37
CA HIS A 515 6.51 -15.30 -4.33
C HIS A 515 7.18 -15.24 -2.95
N TYR A 516 8.48 -14.98 -2.88
CA TYR A 516 9.22 -14.78 -1.62
C TYR A 516 9.18 -13.33 -1.13
N TYR A 517 8.64 -12.41 -1.93
CA TYR A 517 8.54 -11.01 -1.55
C TYR A 517 7.34 -10.83 -0.58
N PRO A 518 7.54 -10.32 0.64
CA PRO A 518 6.48 -10.25 1.65
C PRO A 518 5.34 -9.27 1.34
N LEU A 519 5.49 -8.44 0.30
CA LEU A 519 4.48 -7.49 -0.18
C LEU A 519 4.03 -7.82 -1.60
N ASN A 520 4.15 -9.08 -2.06
CA ASN A 520 3.82 -9.44 -3.45
C ASN A 520 2.36 -9.16 -3.82
N PHE A 521 1.43 -9.39 -2.89
CA PHE A 521 0.00 -9.14 -3.12
C PHE A 521 -0.28 -7.63 -3.13
N THR A 522 0.25 -6.90 -2.13
CA THR A 522 0.16 -5.44 -2.09
C THR A 522 0.79 -4.80 -3.33
N PHE A 523 1.93 -5.31 -3.80
CA PHE A 523 2.61 -4.85 -5.00
C PHE A 523 1.73 -4.97 -6.24
N VAL A 524 1.11 -6.13 -6.47
CA VAL A 524 0.22 -6.33 -7.63
C VAL A 524 -0.99 -5.41 -7.56
N ARG A 525 -1.63 -5.29 -6.39
CA ARG A 525 -2.76 -4.35 -6.20
C ARG A 525 -2.35 -2.92 -6.54
N ASP A 526 -1.24 -2.46 -5.98
CA ASP A 526 -0.80 -1.07 -6.12
C ASP A 526 -0.30 -0.76 -7.53
N LEU A 527 0.36 -1.71 -8.19
CA LEU A 527 0.84 -1.56 -9.56
C LEU A 527 -0.33 -1.40 -10.54
N LEU A 528 -1.36 -2.24 -10.43
CA LEU A 528 -2.57 -2.16 -11.25
C LEU A 528 -3.33 -0.85 -11.01
N ALA A 529 -3.41 -0.39 -9.76
CA ALA A 529 -4.11 0.84 -9.41
C ALA A 529 -3.34 2.09 -9.87
N TYR A 530 -2.02 2.13 -9.66
CA TYR A 530 -1.18 3.29 -9.96
C TYR A 530 -1.08 3.59 -11.47
N PHE A 531 -1.13 2.53 -12.29
CA PHE A 531 -1.07 2.60 -13.75
C PHE A 531 -2.42 2.25 -14.42
N TYR A 532 -3.53 2.32 -13.70
CA TYR A 532 -4.85 2.02 -14.27
C TYR A 532 -5.10 2.84 -15.54
N GLY A 533 -5.56 2.18 -16.61
CA GLY A 533 -5.79 2.79 -17.93
C GLY A 533 -4.54 2.93 -18.82
N HIS A 534 -3.34 2.67 -18.31
CA HIS A 534 -2.07 2.77 -19.06
C HIS A 534 -1.42 1.41 -19.36
N LEU A 535 -1.88 0.33 -18.71
CA LEU A 535 -1.30 -1.01 -18.86
C LEU A 535 -1.92 -1.78 -20.03
N PRO A 536 -1.11 -2.40 -20.91
CA PRO A 536 -1.62 -3.31 -21.93
C PRO A 536 -2.06 -4.64 -21.32
N GLY A 537 -3.10 -5.26 -21.88
CA GLY A 537 -3.70 -6.50 -21.35
C GLY A 537 -2.71 -7.66 -21.18
N LYS A 538 -1.74 -7.81 -22.11
CA LYS A 538 -0.67 -8.82 -21.98
C LYS A 538 0.16 -8.60 -20.70
N LEU A 539 0.51 -7.35 -20.39
CA LEU A 539 1.26 -7.00 -19.19
C LEU A 539 0.40 -7.19 -17.92
N ILE A 540 -0.89 -6.86 -17.96
CA ILE A 540 -1.83 -7.13 -16.84
C ILE A 540 -1.81 -8.62 -16.50
N PHE A 541 -1.96 -9.50 -17.49
CA PHE A 541 -1.90 -10.95 -17.27
C PHE A 541 -0.54 -11.38 -16.69
N ARG A 542 0.56 -10.79 -17.17
CA ARG A 542 1.90 -11.06 -16.62
C ARG A 542 2.02 -10.64 -15.15
N ILE A 543 1.48 -9.47 -14.79
CA ILE A 543 1.45 -8.95 -13.42
C ILE A 543 0.67 -9.91 -12.51
N LEU A 544 -0.48 -10.43 -12.94
CA LEU A 544 -1.26 -11.38 -12.15
C LEU A 544 -0.51 -12.69 -11.86
N ASN A 545 0.41 -13.12 -12.72
CA ASN A 545 1.24 -14.32 -12.49
C ASN A 545 2.29 -14.14 -11.39
N VAL A 546 2.48 -12.92 -10.86
CA VAL A 546 3.26 -12.67 -9.63
C VAL A 546 2.51 -13.19 -8.39
N LEU A 547 1.20 -13.36 -8.51
CA LEU A 547 0.37 -13.99 -7.50
C LEU A 547 0.35 -15.50 -7.72
N ASP A 548 0.36 -16.27 -6.63
CA ASP A 548 0.03 -17.69 -6.69
C ASP A 548 -1.48 -17.84 -6.93
N ILE A 549 -1.90 -17.71 -8.19
CA ILE A 549 -3.31 -17.72 -8.63
C ILE A 549 -4.03 -19.00 -8.15
N LYS A 550 -3.31 -20.09 -7.88
CA LYS A 550 -3.89 -21.32 -7.33
C LYS A 550 -4.29 -21.18 -5.85
N LYS A 551 -3.60 -20.33 -5.08
CA LYS A 551 -3.88 -20.07 -3.67
C LYS A 551 -4.89 -18.95 -3.46
N ILE A 552 -4.93 -17.97 -4.38
CA ILE A 552 -5.86 -16.85 -4.33
C ILE A 552 -7.16 -17.23 -5.03
N ARG A 553 -8.28 -17.11 -4.32
CA ARG A 553 -9.59 -17.45 -4.86
C ARG A 553 -10.16 -16.26 -5.62
N PHE A 554 -9.80 -16.17 -6.89
CA PHE A 554 -10.51 -15.34 -7.85
C PHE A 554 -11.90 -15.94 -8.18
N SER A 555 -12.80 -15.10 -8.67
CA SER A 555 -14.10 -15.54 -9.22
C SER A 555 -13.90 -16.58 -10.32
N GLU A 556 -14.72 -17.63 -10.34
CA GLU A 556 -14.51 -18.79 -11.24
C GLU A 556 -14.44 -18.42 -12.73
N SER A 557 -15.21 -17.43 -13.17
CA SER A 557 -15.19 -16.95 -14.56
C SER A 557 -14.11 -15.89 -14.85
N PHE A 558 -13.40 -15.37 -13.84
CA PHE A 558 -12.40 -14.31 -14.01
C PHE A 558 -11.31 -14.65 -15.03
N PRO A 559 -10.69 -15.85 -15.03
CA PRO A 559 -9.67 -16.21 -16.01
C PRO A 559 -10.18 -16.16 -17.47
N GLN A 560 -11.48 -16.38 -17.69
CA GLN A 560 -12.10 -16.33 -19.03
C GLN A 560 -12.18 -14.89 -19.56
N HIS A 561 -12.33 -13.91 -18.67
CA HIS A 561 -12.46 -12.50 -19.02
C HIS A 561 -11.13 -11.77 -19.17
N VAL A 562 -10.08 -12.20 -18.47
CA VAL A 562 -8.74 -11.56 -18.57
C VAL A 562 -7.96 -12.03 -19.79
N ASN A 563 -8.10 -13.31 -20.17
CA ASN A 563 -7.34 -13.91 -21.27
C ASN A 563 -7.95 -13.70 -22.66
N SER A 564 -9.14 -13.10 -22.74
CA SER A 564 -9.82 -12.92 -24.02
C SER A 564 -9.21 -11.77 -24.82
N THR A 565 -8.63 -12.07 -25.98
CA THR A 565 -8.17 -11.07 -26.97
C THR A 565 -9.30 -10.17 -27.48
N ASN A 566 -10.54 -10.62 -27.38
CA ASN A 566 -11.74 -9.81 -27.57
C ASN A 566 -12.28 -9.41 -26.20
N ALA A 567 -12.37 -8.10 -25.92
CA ALA A 567 -12.95 -7.56 -24.68
C ALA A 567 -14.45 -7.90 -24.57
N ILE A 568 -14.77 -9.10 -24.11
CA ILE A 568 -16.15 -9.49 -23.80
C ILE A 568 -16.49 -8.92 -22.44
N ARG A 569 -17.41 -7.95 -22.42
CA ARG A 569 -17.92 -7.36 -21.17
C ARG A 569 -18.44 -8.48 -20.25
N PRO A 570 -17.94 -8.59 -19.01
CA PRO A 570 -18.50 -9.55 -18.06
C PRO A 570 -19.99 -9.29 -17.85
N PRO A 571 -20.79 -10.36 -17.71
CA PRO A 571 -22.23 -10.23 -17.50
C PRO A 571 -22.53 -9.60 -16.13
N LEU A 572 -23.75 -9.08 -15.93
CA LEU A 572 -24.14 -8.47 -14.64
C LEU A 572 -24.04 -9.49 -13.48
N GLU A 573 -24.23 -10.78 -13.76
CA GLU A 573 -24.13 -11.89 -12.80
C GLU A 573 -22.72 -11.99 -12.19
N TYR A 574 -21.70 -11.66 -12.97
CA TYR A 574 -20.32 -11.65 -12.49
C TYR A 574 -20.13 -10.58 -11.41
N PHE A 575 -20.54 -9.34 -11.69
CA PHE A 575 -20.42 -8.23 -10.74
C PHE A 575 -21.32 -8.43 -9.49
N ALA A 576 -22.52 -9.01 -9.67
CA ALA A 576 -23.40 -9.33 -8.55
C ALA A 576 -22.79 -10.41 -7.64
N SER A 577 -22.19 -11.46 -8.22
CA SER A 577 -21.51 -12.52 -7.46
C SER A 577 -20.31 -11.97 -6.68
N LEU A 578 -19.55 -11.05 -7.29
CA LEU A 578 -18.45 -10.35 -6.64
C LEU A 578 -18.92 -9.56 -5.40
N LEU A 579 -20.01 -8.79 -5.53
CA LEU A 579 -20.58 -8.03 -4.42
C LEU A 579 -21.12 -8.95 -3.31
N ILE A 580 -21.78 -10.05 -3.66
CA ILE A 580 -22.27 -11.03 -2.68
C ILE A 580 -21.12 -11.67 -1.91
N ASN A 581 -20.00 -11.96 -2.59
CA ASN A 581 -18.81 -12.46 -1.92
C ASN A 581 -18.26 -11.46 -0.88
N LEU A 582 -18.32 -10.16 -1.18
CA LEU A 582 -17.97 -9.10 -0.22
C LEU A 582 -18.99 -9.02 0.92
N VAL A 583 -20.29 -9.10 0.65
CA VAL A 583 -21.33 -9.12 1.70
C VAL A 583 -21.10 -10.26 2.68
N ASN A 584 -20.77 -11.45 2.19
CA ASN A 584 -20.63 -12.63 3.04
C ASN A 584 -19.35 -12.64 3.88
N ASN A 585 -18.29 -11.97 3.44
CA ASN A 585 -16.95 -12.12 4.04
C ASN A 585 -16.28 -10.81 4.50
N VAL A 586 -16.79 -9.66 4.08
CA VAL A 586 -16.20 -8.33 4.35
C VAL A 586 -17.15 -7.45 5.14
N ILE A 587 -18.45 -7.45 4.80
CA ILE A 587 -19.44 -6.64 5.50
C ILE A 587 -19.82 -7.30 6.83
N PRO A 588 -19.75 -6.57 7.96
CA PRO A 588 -20.21 -7.10 9.25
C PRO A 588 -21.69 -7.53 9.18
N PRO A 589 -22.07 -8.70 9.72
CA PRO A 589 -23.46 -9.15 9.67
C PRO A 589 -24.35 -8.19 10.47
N LEU A 590 -25.52 -7.86 9.91
CA LEU A 590 -26.50 -7.03 10.59
C LEU A 590 -27.05 -7.79 11.83
N PRO A 591 -27.10 -7.17 13.02
CA PRO A 591 -27.70 -7.81 14.18
C PRO A 591 -29.20 -8.05 13.92
N ASN A 592 -29.60 -9.31 13.89
CA ASN A 592 -31.02 -9.67 13.82
C ASN A 592 -31.70 -9.28 15.14
N LEU A 593 -32.49 -8.22 15.12
CA LEU A 593 -33.33 -7.77 16.24
C LEU A 593 -34.34 -8.83 16.75
N ASN A 594 -34.47 -9.98 16.07
CA ASN A 594 -35.46 -11.03 16.35
C ASN A 594 -34.90 -12.45 16.61
N ARG A 595 -33.67 -12.62 17.10
CA ARG A 595 -33.22 -13.94 17.62
C ARG A 595 -32.78 -13.86 19.08
N ASN A 596 -33.57 -14.50 19.95
CA ASN A 596 -33.12 -14.91 21.29
C ASN A 596 -31.84 -15.77 21.17
N PRO A 597 -30.86 -15.61 22.08
CA PRO A 597 -29.56 -16.26 22.01
C PRO A 597 -29.59 -17.71 22.51
N THR A 598 -30.54 -18.52 22.02
CA THR A 598 -30.64 -19.94 22.37
C THR A 598 -31.20 -20.72 21.19
N THR A 599 -30.33 -21.11 20.26
CA THR A 599 -30.43 -22.38 19.52
C THR A 599 -29.18 -22.56 18.67
N ASN A 600 -28.28 -23.44 19.14
CA ASN A 600 -27.29 -24.09 18.29
C ASN A 600 -28.06 -24.88 17.21
N GLN A 601 -28.25 -24.29 16.04
CA GLN A 601 -28.64 -25.06 14.85
C GLN A 601 -27.37 -25.38 14.06
N SER A 602 -26.93 -26.63 14.22
CA SER A 602 -26.09 -27.34 13.27
C SER A 602 -26.81 -27.39 11.91
N GLY A 603 -26.24 -26.76 10.88
CA GLY A 603 -26.76 -26.88 9.52
C GLY A 603 -26.56 -25.67 8.60
N SER A 604 -25.32 -25.17 8.44
CA SER A 604 -24.88 -24.64 7.15
C SER A 604 -23.41 -24.98 6.96
N THR A 605 -23.12 -25.79 5.95
CA THR A 605 -21.77 -26.30 5.65
C THR A 605 -20.82 -25.21 5.14
N ASN A 606 -21.29 -23.97 5.01
CA ASN A 606 -20.52 -22.83 4.47
C ASN A 606 -20.09 -21.82 5.55
N ALA A 607 -20.52 -21.97 6.81
CA ALA A 607 -20.01 -21.15 7.92
C ALA A 607 -18.67 -21.69 8.49
N PHE A 608 -18.15 -22.79 7.94
CA PHE A 608 -17.04 -23.57 8.50
C PHE A 608 -15.64 -23.23 7.94
N GLU A 609 -15.48 -22.28 7.00
CA GLU A 609 -14.17 -21.66 6.76
C GLU A 609 -13.92 -20.53 7.78
N SER A 610 -13.90 -20.91 9.06
CA SER A 610 -13.50 -20.07 10.18
C SER A 610 -12.17 -19.37 9.89
N GLN A 611 -12.12 -18.05 10.14
CA GLN A 611 -10.94 -17.19 10.16
C GLN A 611 -9.60 -17.91 9.95
N LYS A 612 -9.10 -17.90 8.71
CA LYS A 612 -7.73 -18.36 8.41
C LYS A 612 -6.75 -17.70 9.37
N ALA A 613 -5.86 -18.49 9.94
CA ALA A 613 -4.86 -17.98 10.88
C ALA A 613 -3.94 -16.98 10.17
N PHE A 614 -3.43 -15.98 10.91
CA PHE A 614 -2.59 -14.91 10.35
C PHE A 614 -1.46 -15.45 9.45
N TYR A 615 -0.77 -16.50 9.88
CA TYR A 615 0.34 -17.09 9.13
C TYR A 615 -0.08 -17.63 7.75
N GLN A 616 -1.36 -17.91 7.51
CA GLN A 616 -1.86 -18.35 6.20
C GLN A 616 -2.11 -17.18 5.24
N ILE A 617 -2.24 -15.95 5.74
CA ILE A 617 -2.51 -14.74 4.96
C ILE A 617 -1.68 -13.59 5.56
N GLN A 618 -0.36 -13.63 5.33
CA GLN A 618 0.54 -12.59 5.83
C GLN A 618 0.45 -11.28 5.03
N ASP A 619 0.04 -11.36 3.76
CA ASP A 619 -0.25 -10.22 2.88
C ASP A 619 -1.62 -10.43 2.21
N PRO A 620 -2.64 -9.57 2.41
CA PRO A 620 -2.65 -8.28 3.11
C PRO A 620 -2.75 -8.34 4.65
N GLY A 621 -2.71 -9.53 5.27
CA GLY A 621 -2.64 -9.70 6.73
C GLY A 621 -3.94 -10.14 7.39
N THR A 622 -5.08 -10.00 6.70
CA THR A 622 -6.39 -10.52 7.16
C THR A 622 -7.15 -11.12 5.99
N THR A 623 -8.00 -12.11 6.27
CA THR A 623 -8.90 -12.72 5.27
C THR A 623 -9.84 -11.69 4.66
N THR A 624 -10.43 -10.82 5.47
CA THR A 624 -11.33 -9.77 5.01
C THR A 624 -10.65 -8.83 4.03
N GLN A 625 -9.43 -8.38 4.35
CA GLN A 625 -8.70 -7.52 3.45
C GLN A 625 -8.23 -8.25 2.19
N LEU A 626 -7.84 -9.52 2.30
CA LEU A 626 -7.48 -10.33 1.13
C LEU A 626 -8.66 -10.37 0.15
N ILE A 627 -9.85 -10.67 0.62
CA ILE A 627 -11.05 -10.78 -0.23
C ILE A 627 -11.41 -9.43 -0.87
N LEU A 628 -11.35 -8.33 -0.11
CA LEU A 628 -11.61 -7.00 -0.66
C LEU A 628 -10.59 -6.61 -1.73
N GLU A 629 -9.30 -6.80 -1.45
CA GLU A 629 -8.25 -6.44 -2.40
C GLU A 629 -8.18 -7.41 -3.60
N THR A 630 -8.57 -8.68 -3.44
CA THR A 630 -8.76 -9.60 -4.59
C THR A 630 -9.86 -9.08 -5.51
N ALA A 631 -10.99 -8.60 -4.96
CA ALA A 631 -12.04 -7.99 -5.77
C ALA A 631 -11.55 -6.72 -6.49
N VAL A 632 -10.72 -5.90 -5.83
CA VAL A 632 -10.07 -4.73 -6.46
C VAL A 632 -9.16 -5.16 -7.61
N ILE A 633 -8.29 -6.16 -7.40
CA ILE A 633 -7.40 -6.69 -8.44
C ILE A 633 -8.21 -7.22 -9.63
N GLU A 634 -9.31 -7.95 -9.39
CA GLU A 634 -10.19 -8.42 -10.45
C GLU A 634 -10.70 -7.25 -11.30
N ILE A 635 -11.31 -6.26 -10.65
CA ILE A 635 -11.89 -5.10 -11.33
C ILE A 635 -10.84 -4.31 -12.12
N LEU A 636 -9.65 -4.10 -11.56
CA LEU A 636 -8.57 -3.38 -12.24
C LEU A 636 -7.96 -4.15 -13.42
N SER A 637 -8.14 -5.48 -13.46
CA SER A 637 -7.56 -6.34 -14.49
C SER A 637 -8.48 -6.61 -15.68
N LEU A 638 -9.77 -6.25 -15.58
CA LEU A 638 -10.72 -6.51 -16.66
C LEU A 638 -10.43 -5.63 -17.88
N PRO A 639 -10.55 -6.17 -19.12
CA PRO A 639 -10.34 -5.42 -20.35
C PRO A 639 -11.57 -4.56 -20.72
N VAL A 640 -12.16 -3.86 -19.75
CA VAL A 640 -13.34 -3.00 -19.92
C VAL A 640 -13.12 -1.63 -19.27
N THR A 641 -13.86 -0.62 -19.71
CA THR A 641 -13.67 0.74 -19.20
C THR A 641 -14.29 0.92 -17.80
N ALA A 642 -13.74 1.83 -17.00
CA ALA A 642 -14.31 2.19 -15.70
C ALA A 642 -15.80 2.56 -15.80
N ALA A 643 -16.21 3.26 -16.87
CA ALA A 643 -17.60 3.65 -17.10
C ALA A 643 -18.53 2.43 -17.23
N GLN A 644 -18.09 1.39 -17.97
CA GLN A 644 -18.86 0.16 -18.13
C GLN A 644 -18.99 -0.61 -16.82
N ILE A 645 -17.93 -0.69 -16.02
CA ILE A 645 -17.93 -1.35 -14.72
C ILE A 645 -18.86 -0.62 -13.74
N VAL A 646 -18.70 0.70 -13.63
CA VAL A 646 -19.54 1.53 -12.75
C VAL A 646 -21.02 1.44 -13.14
N SER A 647 -21.33 1.53 -14.44
CA SER A 647 -22.71 1.38 -14.89
C SER A 647 -23.27 -0.01 -14.55
N SER A 648 -22.50 -1.09 -14.68
CA SER A 648 -22.92 -2.43 -14.23
C SER A 648 -23.24 -2.46 -12.74
N PHE A 649 -22.39 -1.87 -11.89
CA PHE A 649 -22.62 -1.81 -10.45
C PHE A 649 -23.86 -0.98 -10.09
N VAL A 650 -24.01 0.21 -10.68
CA VAL A 650 -25.18 1.07 -10.45
C VAL A 650 -26.46 0.37 -10.90
N GLN A 651 -26.45 -0.32 -12.05
CA GLN A 651 -27.60 -1.11 -12.51
C GLN A 651 -28.00 -2.19 -11.50
N ILE A 652 -27.03 -2.92 -10.93
CA ILE A 652 -27.31 -3.95 -9.89
C ILE A 652 -27.96 -3.33 -8.67
N ILE A 653 -27.48 -2.17 -8.21
CA ILE A 653 -28.00 -1.48 -7.02
C ILE A 653 -29.40 -0.89 -7.25
N VAL A 654 -29.67 -0.39 -8.46
CA VAL A 654 -30.94 0.27 -8.80
C VAL A 654 -32.06 -0.74 -9.14
N ILE A 655 -31.74 -1.92 -9.70
CA ILE A 655 -32.74 -2.92 -10.15
C ILE A 655 -33.27 -3.83 -9.02
N GLN A 656 -32.60 -3.90 -7.86
CA GLN A 656 -33.04 -4.78 -6.76
C GLN A 656 -34.49 -4.62 -6.25
N PRO A 657 -35.12 -3.42 -6.24
CA PRO A 657 -36.48 -3.24 -5.72
C PRO A 657 -37.60 -3.78 -6.63
N THR A 658 -37.38 -3.87 -7.95
CA THR A 658 -38.44 -4.21 -8.92
C THR A 658 -38.95 -5.65 -8.78
N PHE A 659 -38.23 -6.51 -8.03
CA PHE A 659 -38.64 -7.89 -7.72
C PHE A 659 -39.57 -8.01 -6.50
N ILE A 660 -39.73 -6.96 -5.69
CA ILE A 660 -40.58 -6.97 -4.48
C ILE A 660 -42.07 -6.94 -4.87
N GLN A 661 -42.43 -6.24 -5.95
CA GLN A 661 -43.83 -6.07 -6.36
C GLN A 661 -44.40 -7.24 -7.19
N SER A 662 -43.56 -8.00 -7.91
CA SER A 662 -44.08 -9.06 -8.81
C SER A 662 -44.60 -10.31 -8.08
N ASN A 663 -44.24 -10.49 -6.80
CA ASN A 663 -44.65 -11.66 -6.02
C ASN A 663 -45.84 -11.39 -5.07
N HIS A 664 -46.17 -10.13 -4.79
CA HIS A 664 -47.25 -9.78 -3.88
C HIS A 664 -48.61 -9.52 -4.56
N SER A 665 -48.67 -9.47 -5.90
CA SER A 665 -49.90 -9.28 -6.66
C SER A 665 -50.66 -10.56 -7.01
N SER A 666 -50.18 -11.74 -6.58
CA SER A 666 -50.80 -13.03 -6.94
C SER A 666 -51.82 -13.58 -5.94
N HIS A 667 -52.07 -12.93 -4.81
CA HIS A 667 -53.00 -13.42 -3.80
C HIS A 667 -53.60 -12.26 -3.00
N ILE A 668 -54.75 -11.73 -3.40
CA ILE A 668 -55.85 -11.22 -2.54
C ILE A 668 -57.06 -10.85 -3.45
N LEU A 669 -58.02 -11.78 -3.49
CA LEU A 669 -59.49 -11.66 -3.66
C LEU A 669 -60.11 -10.86 -4.82
N SER A 670 -60.82 -11.58 -5.71
CA SER A 670 -62.25 -11.31 -5.96
C SER A 670 -62.97 -12.54 -6.52
N SER A 671 -63.90 -13.07 -5.72
CA SER A 671 -64.92 -14.06 -6.05
C SER A 671 -66.06 -13.45 -6.88
N GLY A 672 -66.41 -14.06 -8.02
CA GLY A 672 -67.60 -13.74 -8.82
C GLY A 672 -67.71 -14.64 -10.07
N PRO A 673 -68.93 -15.02 -10.53
CA PRO A 673 -69.12 -16.23 -11.33
C PRO A 673 -68.94 -16.03 -12.85
N SER A 674 -68.68 -17.17 -13.50
CA SER A 674 -68.60 -17.46 -14.94
C SER A 674 -69.43 -16.62 -15.90
N SER A 675 -68.78 -16.16 -16.99
CA SER A 675 -69.38 -16.09 -18.34
C SER A 675 -68.30 -16.20 -19.41
N ALA A 676 -68.55 -17.04 -20.41
CA ALA A 676 -67.69 -17.33 -21.54
C ALA A 676 -67.65 -16.20 -22.58
N SER A 677 -66.48 -15.99 -23.22
CA SER A 677 -66.40 -15.65 -24.64
C SER A 677 -64.95 -15.77 -25.17
N THR A 678 -64.82 -16.54 -26.24
CA THR A 678 -63.73 -16.52 -27.22
C THR A 678 -63.84 -15.25 -28.08
N ASP A 679 -62.74 -14.53 -28.34
CA ASP A 679 -62.25 -14.25 -29.70
C ASP A 679 -61.10 -13.24 -29.77
N SER A 680 -60.19 -13.54 -30.71
CA SER A 680 -59.43 -12.64 -31.59
C SER A 680 -58.14 -11.94 -31.14
N LEU A 681 -57.06 -12.48 -31.72
CA LEU A 681 -55.87 -11.86 -32.34
C LEU A 681 -55.69 -10.33 -32.29
N GLY A 682 -54.43 -9.95 -32.01
CA GLY A 682 -53.70 -8.97 -32.84
C GLY A 682 -53.11 -7.78 -32.08
N GLY A 683 -51.78 -7.66 -32.04
CA GLY A 683 -51.11 -6.43 -31.61
C GLY A 683 -49.66 -6.62 -31.19
N CYS A 684 -48.77 -6.83 -32.15
CA CYS A 684 -47.31 -6.82 -31.93
C CYS A 684 -46.87 -5.41 -31.54
N GLY A 685 -46.39 -5.24 -30.31
CA GLY A 685 -45.69 -4.04 -29.82
C GLY A 685 -44.38 -4.46 -29.16
N SER A 686 -43.28 -4.23 -29.86
CA SER A 686 -41.91 -4.58 -29.47
C SER A 686 -41.45 -3.88 -28.18
N ASN A 687 -41.29 -4.62 -27.09
CA ASN A 687 -40.47 -4.21 -25.94
C ASN A 687 -39.03 -4.70 -26.13
N PRO A 688 -37.99 -3.89 -25.80
CA PRO A 688 -36.62 -4.38 -25.80
C PRO A 688 -36.47 -5.43 -24.69
N ALA A 689 -35.91 -6.59 -25.04
CA ALA A 689 -35.69 -7.70 -24.14
C ALA A 689 -34.72 -7.33 -23.01
N THR A 690 -35.24 -6.92 -21.86
CA THR A 690 -34.49 -6.95 -20.59
C THR A 690 -34.29 -8.41 -20.19
N THR A 691 -33.05 -8.89 -20.27
CA THR A 691 -32.62 -10.20 -19.78
C THR A 691 -33.03 -10.34 -18.31
N ARG A 692 -33.96 -11.26 -18.00
CA ARG A 692 -34.51 -11.48 -16.65
C ARG A 692 -33.43 -12.02 -15.71
N PHE A 693 -32.83 -11.12 -14.93
CA PHE A 693 -31.88 -11.43 -13.87
C PHE A 693 -32.61 -12.07 -12.67
N ASN A 694 -32.29 -13.30 -12.27
CA ASN A 694 -33.12 -14.05 -11.31
C ASN A 694 -32.59 -13.93 -9.86
N PHE A 695 -32.86 -12.79 -9.20
CA PHE A 695 -32.42 -12.48 -7.82
C PHE A 695 -32.96 -13.45 -6.75
N SER A 696 -34.04 -14.19 -7.04
CA SER A 696 -34.68 -15.14 -6.12
C SER A 696 -33.76 -16.28 -5.66
N LYS A 697 -32.81 -16.71 -6.50
CA LYS A 697 -31.81 -17.74 -6.15
C LYS A 697 -30.73 -17.24 -5.19
N PHE A 698 -30.47 -15.93 -5.14
CA PHE A 698 -29.41 -15.35 -4.32
C PHE A 698 -29.89 -15.02 -2.89
N VAL A 699 -31.17 -14.68 -2.72
CA VAL A 699 -31.76 -14.34 -1.41
C VAL A 699 -32.06 -15.60 -0.57
N SER A 700 -32.48 -16.70 -1.21
CA SER A 700 -32.83 -17.95 -0.50
C SER A 700 -31.66 -18.64 0.19
N GLY A 701 -30.40 -18.30 -0.16
CA GLY A 701 -29.19 -18.88 0.42
C GLY A 701 -28.48 -18.05 1.50
N THR A 702 -28.90 -16.81 1.75
CA THR A 702 -28.14 -15.83 2.56
C THR A 702 -28.80 -15.45 3.90
N GLY A 703 -30.06 -15.84 4.12
CA GLY A 703 -30.77 -15.62 5.38
C GLY A 703 -31.22 -14.17 5.65
N TYR A 704 -30.96 -13.23 4.72
CA TYR A 704 -31.40 -11.84 4.79
C TYR A 704 -32.80 -11.64 4.17
N SER A 705 -33.54 -10.66 4.67
CA SER A 705 -34.70 -10.14 3.93
C SER A 705 -34.25 -9.38 2.65
N TYR A 706 -35.14 -9.21 1.67
CA TYR A 706 -34.83 -8.46 0.45
C TYR A 706 -34.33 -7.03 0.73
N LEU A 707 -34.91 -6.34 1.72
CA LEU A 707 -34.50 -4.99 2.11
C LEU A 707 -33.11 -5.00 2.77
N GLN A 708 -32.87 -5.93 3.70
CA GLN A 708 -31.56 -6.08 4.35
C GLN A 708 -30.46 -6.42 3.34
N MET A 709 -30.76 -7.32 2.40
CA MET A 709 -29.84 -7.66 1.31
C MET A 709 -29.50 -6.45 0.44
N SER A 710 -30.49 -5.59 0.15
CA SER A 710 -30.25 -4.37 -0.61
C SER A 710 -29.29 -3.42 0.11
N CYS A 711 -29.49 -3.19 1.42
CA CYS A 711 -28.61 -2.34 2.21
C CYS A 711 -27.15 -2.85 2.25
N VAL A 712 -26.93 -4.14 2.50
CA VAL A 712 -25.57 -4.70 2.55
C VAL A 712 -24.90 -4.75 1.18
N MET A 713 -25.67 -4.94 0.10
CA MET A 713 -25.15 -4.87 -1.28
C MET A 713 -24.72 -3.45 -1.64
N ILE A 714 -25.51 -2.44 -1.25
CA ILE A 714 -25.13 -1.02 -1.38
C ILE A 714 -23.84 -0.75 -0.59
N GLN A 715 -23.76 -1.28 0.65
CA GLN A 715 -22.57 -1.12 1.48
C GLN A 715 -21.32 -1.74 0.84
N ALA A 716 -21.43 -2.97 0.33
CA ALA A 716 -20.34 -3.64 -0.38
C ALA A 716 -19.91 -2.91 -1.65
N CYS A 717 -20.88 -2.40 -2.42
CA CYS A 717 -20.61 -1.66 -3.66
C CYS A 717 -19.91 -0.33 -3.39
N GLY A 718 -20.42 0.46 -2.44
CA GLY A 718 -19.80 1.74 -2.06
C GLY A 718 -18.39 1.55 -1.47
N LEU A 719 -18.19 0.51 -0.65
CA LEU A 719 -16.87 0.15 -0.12
C LEU A 719 -15.90 -0.23 -1.26
N LEU A 720 -16.31 -1.11 -2.17
CA LEU A 720 -15.48 -1.55 -3.30
C LEU A 720 -15.10 -0.37 -4.20
N LEU A 721 -16.07 0.47 -4.57
CA LEU A 721 -15.84 1.65 -5.41
C LEU A 721 -14.85 2.63 -4.75
N ALA A 722 -14.89 2.79 -3.43
CA ALA A 722 -13.96 3.65 -2.69
C ALA A 722 -12.52 3.11 -2.65
N GLN A 723 -12.29 1.83 -2.97
CA GLN A 723 -10.94 1.24 -3.06
C GLN A 723 -10.30 1.38 -4.46
N LEU A 724 -11.05 1.89 -5.44
CA LEU A 724 -10.64 2.00 -6.83
C LEU A 724 -10.02 3.38 -7.14
N PRO A 725 -9.23 3.51 -8.22
CA PRO A 725 -8.69 4.78 -8.69
C PRO A 725 -9.78 5.82 -8.98
N VAL A 726 -9.39 7.10 -8.93
CA VAL A 726 -10.31 8.24 -9.04
C VAL A 726 -11.07 8.28 -10.37
N GLU A 727 -10.54 7.64 -11.41
CA GLU A 727 -11.21 7.44 -12.68
C GLU A 727 -12.59 6.79 -12.50
N PHE A 728 -12.72 5.81 -11.60
CA PHE A 728 -14.00 5.18 -11.28
C PHE A 728 -14.94 6.13 -10.54
N HIS A 729 -14.41 7.00 -9.69
CA HIS A 729 -15.20 7.98 -8.92
C HIS A 729 -15.85 9.00 -9.86
N ILE A 730 -15.11 9.49 -10.86
CA ILE A 730 -15.62 10.42 -11.87
C ILE A 730 -16.76 9.77 -12.66
N GLN A 731 -16.61 8.50 -13.03
CA GLN A 731 -17.69 7.76 -13.71
C GLN A 731 -18.89 7.51 -12.80
N LEU A 732 -18.67 7.28 -11.50
CA LEU A 732 -19.76 7.15 -10.53
C LEU A 732 -20.55 8.46 -10.43
N TYR A 733 -19.88 9.61 -10.37
CA TYR A 733 -20.56 10.90 -10.34
C TYR A 733 -21.39 11.14 -11.62
N ALA A 734 -20.83 10.82 -12.78
CA ALA A 734 -21.53 10.97 -14.06
C ALA A 734 -22.78 10.08 -14.13
N GLU A 735 -22.66 8.81 -13.75
CA GLU A 735 -23.77 7.86 -13.76
C GLU A 735 -24.82 8.21 -12.68
N ALA A 736 -24.39 8.66 -11.49
CA ALA A 736 -25.27 9.16 -10.44
C ALA A 736 -26.11 10.35 -10.94
N SER A 737 -25.45 11.34 -11.56
CA SER A 737 -26.13 12.50 -12.11
C SER A 737 -27.13 12.09 -13.21
N ARG A 738 -26.79 11.12 -14.06
CA ARG A 738 -27.69 10.60 -15.09
C ARG A 738 -28.94 9.97 -14.45
N VAL A 739 -28.77 9.08 -13.47
CA VAL A 739 -29.88 8.44 -12.75
C VAL A 739 -30.77 9.46 -12.03
N ILE A 740 -30.19 10.51 -11.45
CA ILE A 740 -30.95 11.57 -10.78
C ILE A 740 -31.75 12.41 -11.78
N LYS A 741 -31.19 12.72 -12.96
CA LYS A 741 -31.87 13.53 -13.99
C LYS A 741 -32.94 12.76 -14.79
N ASP A 742 -32.71 11.47 -15.07
CA ASP A 742 -33.63 10.65 -15.88
C ASP A 742 -34.96 10.38 -15.14
N ASN A 743 -34.93 10.31 -13.81
CA ASN A 743 -36.11 10.10 -12.99
C ASN A 743 -36.82 11.45 -12.73
N LYS A 744 -37.73 11.86 -13.65
CA LYS A 744 -38.53 13.10 -13.52
C LYS A 744 -39.29 13.13 -12.18
N LEU A 745 -38.94 14.11 -11.34
CA LEU A 745 -39.46 14.28 -9.98
C LEU A 745 -40.77 15.07 -9.99
N ASN A 746 -41.92 14.37 -9.88
CA ASN A 746 -43.18 15.03 -9.56
C ASN A 746 -43.18 15.51 -8.09
N SER A 747 -43.84 16.63 -7.81
CA SER A 747 -43.82 17.35 -6.52
C SER A 747 -44.28 16.54 -5.28
N ALA A 748 -44.89 15.37 -5.48
CA ALA A 748 -45.36 14.50 -4.39
C ALA A 748 -44.27 13.62 -3.74
N LEU A 749 -43.03 13.63 -4.25
CA LEU A 749 -41.92 12.74 -3.83
C LEU A 749 -41.17 13.16 -2.55
N GLY A 750 -41.56 14.25 -1.87
CA GLY A 750 -40.80 14.85 -0.76
C GLY A 750 -40.57 13.93 0.44
N LEU A 751 -41.52 13.04 0.76
CA LEU A 751 -41.44 12.13 1.92
C LEU A 751 -40.66 10.83 1.62
N ALA A 752 -40.76 10.29 0.41
CA ALA A 752 -40.04 9.07 0.02
C ALA A 752 -38.53 9.30 -0.19
N LEU A 753 -38.13 10.56 -0.39
CA LEU A 753 -36.74 11.02 -0.40
C LEU A 753 -36.15 11.20 1.00
N LEU A 754 -36.87 10.94 2.10
CA LEU A 754 -36.33 11.07 3.46
C LEU A 754 -35.81 9.74 4.02
N ASP A 755 -36.36 8.61 3.58
CA ASP A 755 -35.94 7.27 4.03
C ASP A 755 -36.06 6.22 2.89
N PRO A 756 -34.94 5.63 2.42
CA PRO A 756 -34.97 4.59 1.38
C PRO A 756 -35.73 3.33 1.82
N THR A 757 -35.96 3.11 3.12
CA THR A 757 -36.75 1.97 3.62
C THR A 757 -38.27 2.19 3.52
N TRP A 758 -38.72 3.44 3.38
CA TRP A 758 -40.14 3.80 3.21
C TRP A 758 -40.60 3.81 1.75
N ALA A 759 -39.64 3.85 0.81
CA ALA A 759 -39.85 3.97 -0.63
C ALA A 759 -40.35 2.68 -1.33
N ALA A 760 -40.93 1.72 -0.61
CA ALA A 760 -41.35 0.42 -1.17
C ALA A 760 -42.63 0.47 -2.02
N GLN A 761 -43.34 1.61 -2.05
CA GLN A 761 -44.60 1.76 -2.79
C GLN A 761 -44.43 2.28 -4.23
N GLU A 762 -43.32 2.96 -4.56
CA GLU A 762 -43.04 3.51 -5.90
C GLU A 762 -41.60 3.24 -6.38
N ASN A 763 -41.43 2.53 -7.50
CA ASN A 763 -40.13 2.12 -8.08
C ASN A 763 -39.14 3.29 -8.32
N THR A 764 -39.65 4.49 -8.63
CA THR A 764 -38.84 5.70 -8.86
C THR A 764 -38.20 6.21 -7.57
N SER A 765 -38.94 6.17 -6.46
CA SER A 765 -38.47 6.64 -5.15
C SER A 765 -37.38 5.73 -4.57
N THR A 766 -37.48 4.41 -4.78
CA THR A 766 -36.47 3.45 -4.34
C THR A 766 -35.16 3.58 -5.13
N THR A 767 -35.24 3.86 -6.44
CA THR A 767 -34.06 4.06 -7.30
C THR A 767 -33.21 5.24 -6.81
N LEU A 768 -33.83 6.39 -6.57
CA LEU A 768 -33.15 7.59 -6.06
C LEU A 768 -32.63 7.38 -4.64
N GLY A 769 -33.42 6.75 -3.77
CA GLY A 769 -33.00 6.40 -2.41
C GLY A 769 -31.74 5.52 -2.39
N ASN A 770 -31.70 4.47 -3.22
CA ASN A 770 -30.55 3.58 -3.33
C ASN A 770 -29.31 4.29 -3.89
N MET A 771 -29.49 5.19 -4.86
CA MET A 771 -28.38 5.97 -5.42
C MET A 771 -27.77 6.92 -4.39
N VAL A 772 -28.61 7.62 -3.61
CA VAL A 772 -28.14 8.48 -2.51
C VAL A 772 -27.43 7.66 -1.43
N ALA A 773 -27.99 6.51 -1.05
CA ALA A 773 -27.36 5.60 -0.09
C ALA A 773 -26.00 5.08 -0.58
N LEU A 774 -25.89 4.72 -1.87
CA LEU A 774 -24.62 4.33 -2.48
C LEU A 774 -23.58 5.45 -2.39
N LEU A 775 -23.95 6.68 -2.72
CA LEU A 775 -23.06 7.84 -2.60
C LEU A 775 -22.64 8.09 -1.15
N HIS A 776 -23.54 7.94 -0.18
CA HIS A 776 -23.20 8.08 1.25
C HIS A 776 -22.20 7.04 1.73
N VAL A 777 -22.44 5.75 1.41
CA VAL A 777 -21.49 4.67 1.72
C VAL A 777 -20.16 4.95 1.04
N PHE A 778 -20.18 5.25 -0.25
CA PHE A 778 -18.98 5.57 -1.02
C PHE A 778 -18.19 6.71 -0.38
N PHE A 779 -18.83 7.86 -0.14
CA PHE A 779 -18.18 9.01 0.50
C PHE A 779 -17.63 8.64 1.86
N SER A 780 -18.37 7.93 2.72
CA SER A 780 -17.92 7.55 4.07
C SER A 780 -16.59 6.78 4.10
N ASN A 781 -16.26 6.09 3.01
CA ASN A 781 -15.03 5.32 2.86
C ASN A 781 -13.91 6.06 2.11
N LEU A 782 -14.15 7.28 1.60
CA LEU A 782 -13.12 8.07 0.93
C LEU A 782 -12.20 8.81 1.91
N PRO A 783 -10.90 8.95 1.57
CA PRO A 783 -9.98 9.87 2.23
C PRO A 783 -10.39 11.34 1.98
N ILE A 784 -9.97 12.26 2.87
CA ILE A 784 -10.32 13.68 2.80
C ILE A 784 -9.89 14.31 1.46
N GLU A 785 -8.71 14.00 0.96
CA GLU A 785 -8.22 14.54 -0.32
C GLU A 785 -9.17 14.22 -1.50
N TRP A 786 -9.73 13.01 -1.53
CA TRP A 786 -10.61 12.60 -2.62
C TRP A 786 -12.03 13.16 -2.48
N LEU A 787 -12.45 13.53 -1.27
CA LEU A 787 -13.71 14.23 -1.04
C LEU A 787 -13.74 15.61 -1.71
N ASP A 788 -12.59 16.27 -1.93
CA ASP A 788 -12.55 17.53 -2.68
C ASP A 788 -13.26 17.38 -4.04
N LYS A 789 -13.14 16.21 -4.68
CA LYS A 789 -13.74 15.95 -6.00
C LYS A 789 -15.26 15.73 -5.98
N ALA A 790 -15.92 15.71 -4.81
CA ALA A 790 -17.37 15.62 -4.72
C ALA A 790 -18.09 16.80 -5.43
N HIS A 791 -17.42 17.95 -5.59
CA HIS A 791 -17.94 19.07 -6.37
C HIS A 791 -18.27 18.72 -7.82
N LEU A 792 -17.59 17.74 -8.41
CA LEU A 792 -17.84 17.30 -9.80
C LEU A 792 -19.26 16.77 -9.97
N LEU A 793 -19.77 16.03 -8.99
CA LEU A 793 -21.15 15.53 -8.99
C LEU A 793 -22.15 16.69 -9.00
N LEU A 794 -21.94 17.68 -8.13
CA LEU A 794 -22.82 18.85 -8.04
C LEU A 794 -22.81 19.68 -9.32
N ASN A 795 -21.65 19.86 -9.94
CA ASN A 795 -21.52 20.54 -11.23
C ASN A 795 -22.27 19.79 -12.34
N GLN A 796 -22.22 18.45 -12.33
CA GLN A 796 -22.97 17.64 -13.29
C GLN A 796 -24.49 17.71 -13.08
N LEU A 797 -24.96 17.94 -11.85
CA LEU A 797 -26.39 18.14 -11.57
C LEU A 797 -26.93 19.48 -12.10
N ARG A 798 -26.07 20.48 -12.31
CA ARG A 798 -26.48 21.80 -12.81
C ARG A 798 -26.96 21.76 -14.28
N PRO A 799 -27.78 22.75 -14.70
CA PRO A 799 -28.45 23.75 -13.86
C PRO A 799 -29.55 23.13 -12.98
N VAL A 800 -29.68 23.58 -11.73
CA VAL A 800 -30.72 23.12 -10.81
C VAL A 800 -31.94 24.03 -10.93
N SER A 801 -33.05 23.49 -11.42
CA SER A 801 -34.29 24.25 -11.65
C SER A 801 -35.47 23.85 -10.76
N SER A 802 -35.27 22.93 -9.81
CA SER A 802 -36.33 22.44 -8.93
C SER A 802 -35.85 22.27 -7.49
N VAL A 803 -36.76 22.51 -6.53
CA VAL A 803 -36.52 22.28 -5.10
C VAL A 803 -36.17 20.82 -4.82
N THR A 804 -36.73 19.87 -5.56
CA THR A 804 -36.47 18.45 -5.33
C THR A 804 -35.02 18.07 -5.63
N VAL A 805 -34.46 18.53 -6.75
CA VAL A 805 -33.04 18.31 -7.08
C VAL A 805 -32.13 19.06 -6.10
N LEU A 806 -32.56 20.25 -5.64
CA LEU A 806 -31.87 20.99 -4.59
C LEU A 806 -31.80 20.20 -3.28
N ARG A 807 -32.93 19.65 -2.80
CA ARG A 807 -32.97 18.78 -1.60
C ARG A 807 -32.10 17.55 -1.76
N ILE A 808 -32.08 16.91 -2.93
CA ILE A 808 -31.20 15.77 -3.21
C ILE A 808 -29.73 16.18 -3.08
N ALA A 809 -29.32 17.32 -3.65
CA ALA A 809 -27.96 17.81 -3.53
C ALA A 809 -27.55 18.06 -2.06
N PHE A 810 -28.42 18.71 -1.28
CA PHE A 810 -28.22 18.91 0.15
C PHE A 810 -28.15 17.60 0.92
N ARG A 811 -29.01 16.62 0.60
CA ARG A 811 -28.99 15.29 1.23
C ARG A 811 -27.72 14.52 0.93
N ILE A 812 -27.19 14.61 -0.29
CA ILE A 812 -25.95 13.95 -0.68
C ILE A 812 -24.75 14.58 0.07
N ILE A 813 -24.67 15.90 0.12
CA ILE A 813 -23.49 16.63 0.63
C ILE A 813 -23.53 16.89 2.14
N GLY A 814 -24.71 16.94 2.76
CA GLY A 814 -24.86 17.22 4.19
C GLY A 814 -23.95 16.35 5.08
N PRO A 815 -23.99 15.02 4.97
CA PRO A 815 -23.07 14.14 5.72
C PRO A 815 -21.59 14.34 5.36
N VAL A 816 -21.28 14.78 4.14
CA VAL A 816 -19.90 15.07 3.70
C VAL A 816 -19.35 16.30 4.40
N LEU A 817 -20.15 17.38 4.52
CA LEU A 817 -19.77 18.60 5.23
C LEU A 817 -19.39 18.33 6.69
N LEU A 818 -20.08 17.41 7.36
CA LEU A 818 -19.74 17.00 8.73
C LEU A 818 -18.34 16.36 8.82
N ARG A 819 -17.93 15.60 7.79
CA ARG A 819 -16.58 15.02 7.72
C ARG A 819 -15.51 16.05 7.36
N LEU A 820 -15.89 17.13 6.67
CA LEU A 820 -14.98 18.21 6.28
C LEU A 820 -14.81 19.28 7.36
N ALA A 821 -15.45 19.16 8.52
CA ALA A 821 -15.36 20.17 9.59
C ALA A 821 -13.91 20.49 10.02
N ASN A 822 -13.02 19.50 10.00
CA ASN A 822 -11.59 19.67 10.32
C ASN A 822 -10.73 20.06 9.11
N ALA A 823 -11.33 20.15 7.91
CA ALA A 823 -10.71 20.54 6.65
C ALA A 823 -11.34 21.86 6.16
N HIS A 824 -11.11 22.94 6.91
CA HIS A 824 -11.81 24.22 6.76
C HIS A 824 -11.89 24.74 5.31
N SER A 825 -10.80 24.70 4.54
CA SER A 825 -10.80 25.13 3.14
C SER A 825 -11.76 24.33 2.26
N LEU A 826 -11.81 23.01 2.42
CA LEU A 826 -12.71 22.12 1.70
C LEU A 826 -14.15 22.28 2.17
N PHE A 827 -14.37 22.52 3.47
CA PHE A 827 -15.70 22.80 4.01
C PHE A 827 -16.29 24.06 3.38
N VAL A 828 -15.56 25.17 3.40
CA VAL A 828 -16.00 26.47 2.88
C VAL A 828 -16.31 26.37 1.38
N LYS A 829 -15.42 25.76 0.59
CA LYS A 829 -15.62 25.52 -0.84
C LYS A 829 -16.87 24.67 -1.12
N THR A 830 -17.11 23.66 -0.30
CA THR A 830 -18.28 22.76 -0.45
C THR A 830 -19.59 23.47 -0.07
N LEU A 831 -19.58 24.26 1.00
CA LEU A 831 -20.73 25.06 1.44
C LEU A 831 -21.08 26.14 0.41
N GLU A 832 -20.07 26.83 -0.13
CA GLU A 832 -20.23 27.82 -1.20
C GLU A 832 -20.93 27.21 -2.42
N LEU A 833 -20.56 25.99 -2.78
CA LEU A 833 -21.17 25.29 -3.92
C LEU A 833 -22.65 24.99 -3.69
N LEU A 834 -23.05 24.59 -2.47
CA LEU A 834 -24.45 24.38 -2.10
C LEU A 834 -25.25 25.69 -2.10
N LEU A 835 -24.69 26.75 -1.52
CA LEU A 835 -25.29 28.08 -1.52
C LEU A 835 -25.48 28.60 -2.96
N SER A 836 -24.51 28.34 -3.84
CA SER A 836 -24.64 28.67 -5.26
C SER A 836 -25.73 27.87 -5.96
N MET A 837 -25.95 26.60 -5.62
CA MET A 837 -27.09 25.83 -6.15
C MET A 837 -28.44 26.32 -5.63
N MET A 838 -28.50 26.85 -4.40
CA MET A 838 -29.70 27.55 -3.93
C MET A 838 -29.97 28.82 -4.76
N MET A 839 -28.94 29.56 -5.14
CA MET A 839 -29.08 30.73 -6.02
C MET A 839 -29.54 30.35 -7.43
N ASP A 840 -29.22 29.15 -7.93
CA ASP A 840 -29.73 28.67 -9.23
C ASP A 840 -31.27 28.51 -9.22
N VAL A 841 -31.89 28.31 -8.04
CA VAL A 841 -33.35 28.17 -7.87
C VAL A 841 -34.02 29.46 -7.38
N PHE A 842 -33.39 30.15 -6.42
CA PHE A 842 -33.96 31.30 -5.69
C PHE A 842 -33.20 32.62 -5.92
N GLY A 843 -32.43 32.74 -6.99
CA GLY A 843 -31.73 33.97 -7.34
C GLY A 843 -32.69 35.13 -7.71
N LYS A 844 -32.22 36.37 -7.56
CA LYS A 844 -33.00 37.59 -7.92
C LYS A 844 -33.45 37.64 -9.39
N ASN A 845 -32.72 36.97 -10.28
CA ASN A 845 -32.92 37.01 -11.74
C ASN A 845 -33.44 35.68 -12.31
N THR A 846 -33.72 34.68 -11.48
CA THR A 846 -34.21 33.37 -11.92
C THR A 846 -35.74 33.37 -11.96
N GLN A 847 -36.32 33.12 -13.13
CA GLN A 847 -37.74 32.78 -13.27
C GLN A 847 -37.88 31.25 -13.35
N PRO A 848 -38.21 30.56 -12.24
CA PRO A 848 -38.49 29.12 -12.31
C PRO A 848 -39.74 28.87 -13.16
N SER A 849 -39.78 27.73 -13.87
CA SER A 849 -40.91 27.34 -14.72
C SER A 849 -42.21 27.07 -13.94
N THR A 850 -42.10 26.92 -12.62
CA THR A 850 -43.21 26.83 -11.66
C THR A 850 -42.90 27.78 -10.49
N PRO A 851 -43.88 28.54 -9.98
CA PRO A 851 -43.66 29.40 -8.82
C PRO A 851 -43.27 28.53 -7.62
N VAL A 852 -42.12 28.81 -7.02
CA VAL A 852 -41.59 28.12 -5.84
C VAL A 852 -41.71 29.05 -4.65
N GLU A 853 -42.38 28.62 -3.58
CA GLU A 853 -42.50 29.41 -2.37
C GLU A 853 -41.30 29.20 -1.44
N ALA A 854 -40.94 30.22 -0.66
CA ALA A 854 -39.86 30.10 0.33
C ALA A 854 -40.21 29.13 1.49
N SER A 855 -41.50 28.86 1.71
CA SER A 855 -42.02 27.86 2.65
C SER A 855 -41.59 26.43 2.30
N ASP A 856 -41.31 26.17 1.02
CA ASP A 856 -40.91 24.85 0.53
C ASP A 856 -39.48 24.44 0.94
N ILE A 857 -38.69 25.31 1.56
CA ILE A 857 -37.27 25.01 1.90
C ILE A 857 -36.94 25.20 3.38
N THR A 858 -37.94 25.12 4.26
CA THR A 858 -37.76 25.20 5.73
C THR A 858 -36.73 24.19 6.24
N ASP A 859 -36.75 22.97 5.72
CA ASP A 859 -35.77 21.90 6.00
C ASP A 859 -34.33 22.30 5.64
N LEU A 860 -34.14 22.99 4.51
CA LEU A 860 -32.82 23.44 4.07
C LEU A 860 -32.30 24.63 4.90
N ILE A 861 -33.20 25.50 5.35
CA ILE A 861 -32.86 26.63 6.24
C ILE A 861 -32.38 26.09 7.59
N ASP A 862 -33.10 25.14 8.18
CA ASP A 862 -32.71 24.49 9.44
C ASP A 862 -31.36 23.78 9.31
N PHE A 863 -31.12 23.12 8.17
CA PHE A 863 -29.83 22.50 7.87
C PHE A 863 -28.68 23.51 7.84
N LEU A 864 -28.84 24.63 7.13
CA LEU A 864 -27.80 25.67 7.03
C LEU A 864 -27.46 26.23 8.41
N HIS A 865 -28.48 26.47 9.23
CA HIS A 865 -28.32 26.90 10.61
C HIS A 865 -27.48 25.89 11.41
N HIS A 866 -27.74 24.60 11.27
CA HIS A 866 -26.98 23.55 11.97
C HIS A 866 -25.53 23.44 11.49
N VAL A 867 -25.30 23.41 10.18
CA VAL A 867 -23.98 23.17 9.58
C VAL A 867 -22.98 24.27 9.89
N VAL A 868 -23.42 25.53 9.88
CA VAL A 868 -22.55 26.67 10.16
C VAL A 868 -22.07 26.68 11.62
N HIS A 869 -22.86 26.14 12.55
CA HIS A 869 -22.44 25.94 13.95
C HIS A 869 -21.52 24.74 14.15
N TYR A 870 -21.67 23.69 13.34
CA TYR A 870 -20.91 22.45 13.45
C TYR A 870 -19.42 22.67 13.15
N GLU A 871 -19.11 23.48 12.13
CA GLU A 871 -17.73 23.76 11.70
C GLU A 871 -16.91 24.55 12.74
N GLY A 872 -17.56 25.46 13.48
CA GLY A 872 -16.91 26.29 14.48
C GLY A 872 -16.32 25.54 15.69
N GLN A 873 -16.72 24.28 15.90
CA GLN A 873 -16.25 23.45 17.03
C GLN A 873 -15.52 22.16 16.63
N GLY A 874 -15.58 21.72 15.36
CA GLY A 874 -15.00 20.43 14.94
C GLY A 874 -15.68 19.21 15.57
N GLY A 875 -16.95 19.33 15.98
CA GLY A 875 -17.70 18.32 16.73
C GLY A 875 -19.19 18.68 16.92
N PRO A 876 -19.96 17.89 17.70
CA PRO A 876 -21.39 18.10 17.89
C PRO A 876 -21.69 19.49 18.49
N VAL A 877 -22.67 20.18 17.89
CA VAL A 877 -23.04 21.56 18.25
C VAL A 877 -23.42 21.65 19.73
N GLN A 878 -22.73 22.52 20.47
CA GLN A 878 -23.05 22.84 21.86
C GLN A 878 -23.77 24.20 21.94
N PRO A 879 -24.49 24.49 23.05
CA PRO A 879 -25.22 25.76 23.22
C PRO A 879 -24.34 27.02 23.14
N ASN A 880 -23.02 26.88 23.30
CA ASN A 880 -22.01 27.93 23.24
C ASN A 880 -21.16 27.92 21.95
N SER A 881 -21.58 27.16 20.92
CA SER A 881 -20.91 27.11 19.62
C SER A 881 -20.80 28.50 19.00
N LYS A 882 -19.58 28.86 18.59
CA LYS A 882 -19.30 30.10 17.87
C LYS A 882 -19.11 29.79 16.40
N ILE A 883 -19.86 30.48 15.57
CA ILE A 883 -19.70 30.46 14.11
C ILE A 883 -18.38 31.16 13.75
N LYS A 884 -17.65 30.71 12.72
CA LYS A 884 -16.49 31.44 12.20
C LYS A 884 -16.91 32.64 11.34
N ALA A 885 -16.19 33.76 11.47
CA ALA A 885 -16.57 35.03 10.84
C ALA A 885 -16.58 34.97 9.29
N ASP A 886 -15.64 34.24 8.70
CA ASP A 886 -15.51 34.05 7.26
C ASP A 886 -16.63 33.17 6.67
N VAL A 887 -17.09 32.15 7.40
CA VAL A 887 -18.26 31.33 7.04
C VAL A 887 -19.53 32.19 7.06
N LEU A 888 -19.70 33.03 8.09
CA LEU A 888 -20.81 33.97 8.18
C LEU A 888 -20.79 34.99 7.02
N ALA A 889 -19.59 35.48 6.65
CA ALA A 889 -19.42 36.38 5.51
C ALA A 889 -19.74 35.70 4.16
N LEU A 890 -19.39 34.41 4.00
CA LEU A 890 -19.77 33.62 2.82
C LEU A 890 -21.31 33.52 2.70
N CYS A 891 -21.99 33.15 3.78
CA CYS A 891 -23.45 33.10 3.81
C CYS A 891 -24.06 34.46 3.46
N GLY A 892 -23.58 35.55 4.07
CA GLY A 892 -24.03 36.91 3.79
C GLY A 892 -23.98 37.27 2.30
N ARG A 893 -22.84 37.03 1.64
CA ARG A 893 -22.66 37.28 0.19
C ARG A 893 -23.63 36.46 -0.67
N ALA A 894 -23.87 35.20 -0.32
CA ALA A 894 -24.81 34.36 -1.06
C ALA A 894 -26.26 34.83 -0.89
N ILE A 895 -26.66 35.17 0.35
CA ILE A 895 -28.01 35.63 0.69
C ILE A 895 -28.35 36.92 -0.08
N GLU A 896 -27.42 37.87 -0.20
CA GLU A 896 -27.63 39.12 -0.94
C GLU A 896 -28.06 38.93 -2.39
N ASN A 897 -27.77 37.79 -3.00
CA ASN A 897 -28.13 37.48 -4.38
C ASN A 897 -29.42 36.65 -4.54
N MET A 898 -30.06 36.26 -3.42
CA MET A 898 -31.33 35.52 -3.40
C MET A 898 -32.55 36.45 -3.44
N CYS A 899 -33.74 35.90 -3.71
CA CYS A 899 -35.01 36.62 -3.66
C CYS A 899 -35.37 37.08 -2.23
N SER A 900 -36.20 38.12 -2.11
CA SER A 900 -36.54 38.79 -0.86
C SER A 900 -37.03 37.84 0.25
N ASP A 901 -37.81 36.85 -0.15
CA ASP A 901 -38.52 35.97 0.79
C ASP A 901 -37.53 35.03 1.49
N VAL A 902 -36.58 34.47 0.73
CA VAL A 902 -35.49 33.64 1.25
C VAL A 902 -34.47 34.49 2.02
N GLN A 903 -34.21 35.73 1.57
CA GLN A 903 -33.35 36.67 2.31
C GLN A 903 -33.85 36.96 3.70
N HIS A 904 -35.17 37.10 3.86
CA HIS A 904 -35.79 37.32 5.16
C HIS A 904 -35.56 36.11 6.08
N LEU A 905 -35.76 34.89 5.57
CA LEU A 905 -35.59 33.65 6.33
C LEU A 905 -34.14 33.43 6.78
N LEU A 906 -33.15 33.77 5.95
CA LEU A 906 -31.72 33.59 6.25
C LEU A 906 -31.05 34.83 6.86
N SER A 907 -31.81 35.87 7.21
CA SER A 907 -31.29 37.15 7.75
C SER A 907 -30.35 36.99 8.95
N HIS A 908 -30.58 35.95 9.75
CA HIS A 908 -29.77 35.60 10.91
C HIS A 908 -28.37 35.06 10.57
N LEU A 909 -28.08 34.66 9.33
CA LEU A 909 -26.75 34.17 8.87
C LEU A 909 -25.93 35.25 8.15
N LYS A 910 -26.17 36.54 8.45
CA LYS A 910 -25.43 37.68 7.89
C LYS A 910 -24.41 38.23 8.89
N THR A 911 -23.47 39.03 8.40
CA THR A 911 -22.48 39.77 9.19
C THR A 911 -23.04 41.04 9.84
N ASP A 912 -24.27 41.45 9.50
CA ASP A 912 -24.91 42.65 10.05
C ASP A 912 -25.44 42.42 11.46
N THR A 913 -24.87 43.13 12.44
CA THR A 913 -25.24 43.05 13.86
C THR A 913 -26.68 43.48 14.15
N SER A 914 -27.34 44.23 13.27
CA SER A 914 -28.73 44.68 13.46
C SER A 914 -29.75 43.58 13.14
N CYS A 915 -29.40 42.64 12.24
CA CYS A 915 -30.29 41.60 11.73
C CYS A 915 -29.82 40.18 12.09
N SER A 916 -28.59 40.02 12.56
CA SER A 916 -27.96 38.72 12.87
C SER A 916 -27.60 38.61 14.35
N ILE A 917 -28.27 37.69 15.04
CA ILE A 917 -27.95 37.32 16.43
C ILE A 917 -26.51 36.80 16.52
N TYR A 918 -26.00 36.16 15.47
CA TYR A 918 -24.65 35.61 15.44
C TYR A 918 -23.57 36.67 15.32
N ALA A 919 -23.77 37.66 14.43
CA ALA A 919 -22.86 38.79 14.30
C ALA A 919 -22.78 39.60 15.61
N ALA A 920 -23.91 39.77 16.31
CA ALA A 920 -23.98 40.51 17.58
C ALA A 920 -23.18 39.86 18.73
N THR A 921 -22.88 38.56 18.64
CA THR A 921 -22.12 37.82 19.68
C THR A 921 -20.61 37.75 19.44
N GLN A 922 -20.11 38.33 18.33
CA GLN A 922 -18.67 38.32 17.99
C GLN A 922 -17.97 39.67 18.26
N PRO A 923 -16.95 39.72 19.13
CA PRO A 923 -16.27 40.97 19.49
C PRO A 923 -15.44 41.61 18.35
N GLN A 924 -15.01 40.85 17.34
CA GLN A 924 -14.22 41.38 16.20
C GLN A 924 -15.07 42.09 15.14
N ILE A 925 -16.34 41.71 14.96
CA ILE A 925 -17.24 42.33 13.97
C ILE A 925 -17.82 43.64 14.51
N SER A 926 -18.07 43.72 15.82
CA SER A 926 -18.56 44.92 16.51
C SER A 926 -17.56 46.08 16.58
N GLN A 927 -16.27 45.87 16.26
CA GLN A 927 -15.25 46.93 16.29
C GLN A 927 -15.07 47.66 14.94
N ASN A 928 -15.61 47.13 13.84
CA ASN A 928 -15.54 47.79 12.52
C ASN A 928 -16.75 48.68 12.20
N THR A 929 -17.71 48.79 13.13
CA THR A 929 -18.93 49.60 12.99
C THR A 929 -19.02 50.77 13.98
N SER A 930 -17.91 51.11 14.68
CA SER A 930 -17.81 52.30 15.53
C SER A 930 -17.00 53.42 14.88
#